data_AF-A0A177Q927-F1
#
_entry.id   AF-A0A177Q927-F1
#
_cell.length_a   1.000
_cell.length_b   1.000
_cell.length_c   1.000
_cell.angle_alpha   90.00
_cell.angle_beta   90.00
_cell.angle_gamma   90.00
#
_symmetry.space_group_name_H-M   'P 1'
#
loop_
_entity.id
_entity.type
_entity.pdbx_description
1 polymer ?
#
loop_
_entity_poly.entity_id
_entity_poly.type
_entity_poly.pdbx_seq_one_letter_code
_entity_poly.pdbx_strand_id
1 'polypeptide(L)'
;MRRAFVPIAAVLALWLALGATRPPPVIAQTNQCVVVLSEADGRNPVRVEPGTLVEVDRDLDYVIRLNRAAAAGNATEVRIVPFSVGSFDGPALKTISFRAGGTTSAPFSPSSFFAVGRYKVTLSGAGDCDRSAFVKITGAVWWRTPLGAAALGVLVLGIVLQVAGFVAAARGGRARGLGFALACGVVTGLGAAFVWQQSGHGPLTLGTLGTLGTPPVAIGAVVQSWLRGGKRTASAEPAPAGRAEGDAPPRVEPPAAEPSSTQPDARRPPTGGSGRQPPSRPSPSPTGRGSTTTPSEPEADPPRTSYARLEAPAAVAGGTQFALDVGLSPAPVAGVTGGRVTRPPSSTGSYDLGIQVVADGFSLAPGESWRTEVRVTAEEPYPVTTLHLTAPATMARLEGRTVLALFEIDGQTVGFASRSIIVAADASAAAEIELKPQEESSPPLGMPTATEAPDLTVRITLAGVGGPGRLLWTLSTPYPGVAVPDEPIVVDIGGESSEFARQLVEGLGFREGKPGIYDYLLGLGNTIADQLPQSFFDVLGVCAGHAAAAGRAPTVFIVSEEPHVPWELMTLLEPFDASAPPFLGAQASVGRWVLGNRRPKLPPPEQLTVEAMAVISGVYDSSHGWSRLLDAEREAEELCRVYNGVAVDAITPNVLGCLRGEPPADVWHFALHGTYDPGSTLDGLVLVDGIPLDPQQVRARPFARAPFVFLNACQVGNGAQVLGDYAGMAESFLYGGASGVVAPLWSINDALAHKLAVRFYEEAFAGESPAEVLRRERARFRDNPAGGSATAIAYVYYGHPHLRLTRE
;
A
#
# COMPACT_ATOMS: atom_id res chain seq x y z
N MET A 1 -33.84 7.37 -56.49
CA MET A 1 -32.68 6.77 -57.18
C MET A 1 -31.98 5.83 -56.20
N ARG A 2 -31.76 4.57 -56.62
CA ARG A 2 -31.25 3.45 -55.81
C ARG A 2 -29.73 3.51 -55.63
N ARG A 3 -29.25 2.78 -54.61
CA ARG A 3 -27.85 2.45 -54.20
C ARG A 3 -27.24 3.49 -53.24
N ALA A 4 -26.71 3.16 -52.06
CA ALA A 4 -26.47 1.88 -51.40
C ALA A 4 -26.48 2.09 -49.87
N PHE A 5 -27.34 1.36 -49.18
CA PHE A 5 -27.19 1.03 -47.76
C PHE A 5 -26.41 -0.29 -47.72
N VAL A 6 -25.19 -0.25 -47.21
CA VAL A 6 -24.45 -1.43 -46.73
C VAL A 6 -24.33 -1.25 -45.21
N PRO A 7 -24.64 -2.28 -44.39
CA PRO A 7 -24.91 -2.09 -42.98
C PRO A 7 -23.62 -1.98 -42.16
N ILE A 8 -23.75 -1.25 -41.07
CA ILE A 8 -22.76 -0.94 -40.02
C ILE A 8 -21.97 -2.17 -39.50
N ALA A 9 -22.45 -3.39 -39.77
CA ALA A 9 -21.77 -4.65 -39.43
C ALA A 9 -20.42 -4.86 -40.17
N ALA A 10 -20.23 -4.34 -41.38
CA ALA A 10 -18.96 -4.50 -42.11
C ALA A 10 -17.83 -3.61 -41.56
N VAL A 11 -18.17 -2.48 -40.93
CA VAL A 11 -17.21 -1.58 -40.29
C VAL A 11 -16.76 -2.14 -38.93
N LEU A 12 -17.67 -2.80 -38.20
CA LEU A 12 -17.35 -3.51 -36.95
C LEU A 12 -16.50 -4.78 -37.18
N ALA A 13 -16.73 -5.50 -38.28
CA ALA A 13 -15.89 -6.65 -38.65
C ALA A 13 -14.47 -6.25 -39.09
N LEU A 14 -14.31 -5.08 -39.75
CA LEU A 14 -12.99 -4.53 -40.07
C LEU A 14 -12.25 -4.05 -38.81
N TRP A 15 -12.98 -3.60 -37.79
CA TRP A 15 -12.45 -3.18 -36.49
C TRP A 15 -11.96 -4.36 -35.64
N LEU A 16 -12.64 -5.51 -35.68
CA LEU A 16 -12.23 -6.73 -34.98
C LEU A 16 -11.08 -7.47 -35.70
N ALA A 17 -10.95 -7.31 -37.02
CA ALA A 17 -9.87 -7.93 -37.81
C ALA A 17 -8.53 -7.17 -37.76
N LEU A 18 -8.52 -5.89 -37.36
CA LEU A 18 -7.31 -5.07 -37.24
C LEU A 18 -6.77 -4.95 -35.80
N GLY A 19 -7.47 -5.55 -34.82
CA GLY A 19 -7.20 -5.42 -33.38
C GLY A 19 -6.57 -6.64 -32.69
N ALA A 20 -5.82 -7.48 -33.42
CA ALA A 20 -5.10 -8.60 -32.82
C ALA A 20 -3.75 -8.81 -33.48
N THR A 21 -2.75 -8.02 -33.08
CA THR A 21 -1.37 -8.50 -33.07
C THR A 21 -0.91 -8.50 -31.62
N ARG A 22 -0.63 -9.69 -31.09
CA ARG A 22 -0.01 -9.86 -29.78
C ARG A 22 1.31 -9.07 -29.79
N PRO A 23 1.65 -8.32 -28.73
CA PRO A 23 3.03 -7.85 -28.59
C PRO A 23 3.94 -9.09 -28.58
N PRO A 24 5.07 -9.09 -29.29
CA PRO A 24 6.03 -10.18 -29.19
C PRO A 24 6.52 -10.30 -27.73
N PRO A 25 6.98 -11.49 -27.30
CA PRO A 25 7.53 -11.65 -25.96
C PRO A 25 8.67 -10.65 -25.77
N VAL A 26 8.66 -9.94 -24.64
CA VAL A 26 9.76 -9.09 -24.21
C VAL A 26 10.92 -10.01 -23.85
N ILE A 27 11.79 -10.26 -24.82
CA ILE A 27 13.11 -10.84 -24.58
C ILE A 27 13.91 -9.74 -23.89
N ALA A 28 14.39 -10.01 -22.67
CA ALA A 28 15.32 -9.17 -21.96
C ALA A 28 16.56 -8.92 -22.83
N GLN A 29 16.70 -7.70 -23.36
CA GLN A 29 17.92 -7.23 -24.01
C GLN A 29 18.48 -6.04 -23.23
N THR A 30 19.64 -6.25 -22.63
CA THR A 30 20.39 -5.37 -21.72
C THR A 30 21.16 -4.23 -22.41
N ASN A 31 20.82 -3.86 -23.65
CA ASN A 31 21.62 -2.90 -24.45
C ASN A 31 20.78 -1.77 -25.10
N GLN A 32 19.93 -1.08 -24.33
CA GLN A 32 19.06 -0.02 -24.87
C GLN A 32 19.66 1.39 -24.78
N CYS A 33 19.32 2.20 -25.78
CA CYS A 33 19.62 3.63 -25.92
C CYS A 33 18.85 4.41 -24.83
N VAL A 34 19.53 4.87 -23.78
CA VAL A 34 18.93 5.62 -22.65
C VAL A 34 19.18 7.10 -22.86
N VAL A 35 18.09 7.86 -22.89
CA VAL A 35 18.09 9.33 -22.89
C VAL A 35 17.89 9.81 -21.46
N VAL A 36 18.76 10.70 -20.99
CA VAL A 36 18.63 11.35 -19.69
C VAL A 36 18.45 12.83 -19.92
N LEU A 37 17.40 13.39 -19.35
CA LEU A 37 17.17 14.84 -19.28
C LEU A 37 17.59 15.32 -17.88
N SER A 38 18.45 16.31 -17.79
CA SER A 38 18.81 16.94 -16.51
C SER A 38 18.75 18.46 -16.65
N GLU A 39 18.67 19.18 -15.53
CA GLU A 39 18.95 20.62 -15.53
C GLU A 39 20.38 20.89 -16.03
N ALA A 40 20.66 22.11 -16.47
CA ALA A 40 21.93 22.48 -17.09
C ALA A 40 23.16 22.28 -16.19
N ASP A 41 22.97 22.34 -14.87
CA ASP A 41 23.98 22.06 -13.85
C ASP A 41 24.10 20.57 -13.47
N GLY A 42 23.27 19.70 -14.07
CA GLY A 42 23.28 18.26 -13.85
C GLY A 42 22.34 17.76 -12.75
N ARG A 43 21.55 18.64 -12.11
CA ARG A 43 20.53 18.24 -11.13
C ARG A 43 19.32 17.58 -11.80
N ASN A 44 18.57 16.83 -11.00
CA ASN A 44 17.32 16.17 -11.39
C ASN A 44 17.41 15.36 -12.70
N PRO A 45 18.36 14.41 -12.83
CA PRO A 45 18.46 13.57 -14.02
C PRO A 45 17.26 12.62 -14.11
N VAL A 46 16.41 12.82 -15.09
CA VAL A 46 15.25 11.97 -15.39
C VAL A 46 15.53 11.13 -16.63
N ARG A 47 15.37 9.82 -16.52
CA ARG A 47 15.39 8.93 -17.69
C ARG A 47 14.11 9.11 -18.50
N VAL A 48 14.26 9.34 -19.80
CA VAL A 48 13.15 9.50 -20.73
C VAL A 48 12.77 8.11 -21.25
N GLU A 49 11.77 7.50 -20.62
CA GLU A 49 11.26 6.17 -20.98
C GLU A 49 9.97 6.25 -21.82
N PRO A 50 9.65 5.22 -22.61
CA PRO A 50 8.41 5.19 -23.39
C PRO A 50 7.16 5.29 -22.51
N GLY A 51 6.26 6.22 -22.85
CA GLY A 51 5.00 6.40 -22.12
C GLY A 51 5.09 7.23 -20.83
N THR A 52 6.29 7.58 -20.37
CA THR A 52 6.50 8.41 -19.18
C THR A 52 6.21 9.88 -19.49
N LEU A 53 5.73 10.61 -18.47
CA LEU A 53 5.62 12.06 -18.50
C LEU A 53 6.78 12.67 -17.72
N VAL A 54 7.63 13.45 -18.40
CA VAL A 54 8.71 14.21 -17.75
C VAL A 54 8.29 15.67 -17.64
N GLU A 55 8.34 16.24 -16.43
CA GLU A 55 8.05 17.66 -16.23
C GLU A 55 9.31 18.50 -16.40
N VAL A 56 9.18 19.64 -17.09
CA VAL A 56 10.28 20.53 -17.44
C VAL A 56 9.80 21.96 -17.24
N ASP A 57 10.43 22.70 -16.34
CA ASP A 57 10.18 24.13 -16.18
C ASP A 57 10.68 24.90 -17.40
N ARG A 58 9.84 25.77 -17.97
CA ARG A 58 10.19 26.58 -19.13
C ARG A 58 11.34 27.54 -18.89
N ASP A 59 11.48 28.05 -17.67
CA ASP A 59 12.42 29.11 -17.34
C ASP A 59 13.80 28.57 -16.92
N LEU A 60 13.98 27.24 -16.91
CA LEU A 60 15.25 26.57 -16.65
C LEU A 60 15.87 26.03 -17.94
N ASP A 61 17.19 26.02 -18.00
CA ASP A 61 17.93 25.35 -19.07
C ASP A 61 18.21 23.90 -18.70
N TYR A 62 18.12 23.01 -19.68
CA TYR A 62 18.32 21.57 -19.52
C TYR A 62 19.41 21.06 -20.47
N VAL A 63 19.88 19.86 -20.20
CA VAL A 63 20.80 19.11 -21.06
C VAL A 63 20.22 17.73 -21.29
N ILE A 64 20.11 17.34 -22.56
CA ILE A 64 19.76 15.99 -22.97
C ILE A 64 21.05 15.21 -23.18
N ARG A 65 21.19 14.07 -22.50
CA ARG A 65 22.34 13.17 -22.59
C ARG A 65 21.93 11.81 -23.14
N LEU A 66 22.75 11.25 -24.02
CA LEU A 66 22.64 9.87 -24.49
C LEU A 66 23.68 9.00 -23.78
N ASN A 67 23.27 7.83 -23.28
CA ASN A 67 24.18 6.87 -22.64
C ASN A 67 25.17 6.21 -23.61
N ARG A 68 25.03 6.41 -24.93
CA ARG A 68 25.92 5.89 -25.98
C ARG A 68 26.15 6.93 -27.08
N ALA A 69 27.36 7.00 -27.61
CA ALA A 69 27.65 7.76 -28.83
C ALA A 69 26.96 7.10 -30.04
N ALA A 70 26.41 7.91 -30.96
CA ALA A 70 25.80 7.40 -32.18
C ALA A 70 26.80 6.51 -32.95
N ALA A 71 26.33 5.38 -33.48
CA ALA A 71 27.17 4.44 -34.23
C ALA A 71 27.81 5.14 -35.44
N ALA A 72 29.06 4.80 -35.76
CA ALA A 72 29.83 5.42 -36.85
C ALA A 72 29.02 5.48 -38.15
N GLY A 73 28.69 6.69 -38.61
CA GLY A 73 27.94 6.95 -39.86
C GLY A 73 26.47 7.36 -39.68
N ASN A 74 25.88 7.24 -38.50
CA ASN A 74 24.46 7.49 -38.26
C ASN A 74 24.22 8.69 -37.32
N ALA A 75 23.22 9.53 -37.61
CA ALA A 75 22.77 10.61 -36.73
C ALA A 75 21.55 10.18 -35.90
N THR A 76 21.52 10.55 -34.63
CA THR A 76 20.34 10.38 -33.75
C THR A 76 19.67 11.73 -33.58
N GLU A 77 18.37 11.81 -33.80
CA GLU A 77 17.59 13.04 -33.68
C GLU A 77 16.56 12.94 -32.54
N VAL A 78 16.53 13.96 -31.68
CA VAL A 78 15.42 14.21 -30.76
C VAL A 78 14.52 15.25 -31.40
N ARG A 79 13.27 14.90 -31.64
CA ARG A 79 12.23 15.77 -32.20
C ARG A 79 11.15 16.03 -31.18
N ILE A 80 10.76 17.28 -31.00
CA ILE A 80 9.66 17.67 -30.12
C ILE A 80 8.47 18.05 -31.00
N VAL A 81 7.38 17.30 -30.89
CA VAL A 81 6.22 17.43 -31.78
C VAL A 81 4.96 17.79 -30.98
N PRO A 82 4.10 18.66 -31.53
CA PRO A 82 2.91 19.16 -30.84
C PRO A 82 1.78 18.12 -30.78
N PHE A 83 1.73 17.17 -31.72
CA PHE A 83 0.72 16.12 -31.76
C PHE A 83 1.24 14.89 -32.49
N SER A 84 0.59 13.76 -32.25
CA SER A 84 0.85 12.50 -32.92
C SER A 84 -0.45 11.76 -33.19
N VAL A 85 -0.61 11.24 -34.40
CA VAL A 85 -1.82 10.63 -34.95
C VAL A 85 -1.43 9.28 -35.55
N GLY A 86 -1.53 8.21 -34.77
CA GLY A 86 -1.03 6.89 -35.17
C GLY A 86 0.49 6.91 -35.33
N SER A 87 0.99 6.52 -36.51
CA SER A 87 2.41 6.61 -36.88
C SER A 87 2.82 7.99 -37.41
N PHE A 88 1.89 8.93 -37.54
CA PHE A 88 2.18 10.28 -38.03
C PHE A 88 2.49 11.23 -36.88
N ASP A 89 3.69 11.79 -36.87
CA ASP A 89 4.06 12.89 -35.98
C ASP A 89 3.90 14.24 -36.72
N GLY A 90 3.36 15.24 -36.01
CA GLY A 90 3.28 16.60 -36.52
C GLY A 90 4.65 17.22 -36.83
N PRO A 91 4.68 18.42 -37.46
CA PRO A 91 5.93 19.13 -37.70
C PRO A 91 6.67 19.35 -36.37
N ALA A 92 7.97 19.06 -36.36
CA ALA A 92 8.77 19.23 -35.15
C ALA A 92 8.95 20.71 -34.84
N LEU A 93 8.60 21.08 -33.61
CA LEU A 93 8.87 22.41 -33.07
C LEU A 93 10.36 22.62 -32.85
N LYS A 94 11.08 21.53 -32.53
CA LYS A 94 12.52 21.52 -32.36
C LYS A 94 13.07 20.15 -32.75
N THR A 95 14.22 20.15 -33.43
CA THR A 95 15.04 18.97 -33.69
C THR A 95 16.43 19.20 -33.11
N ILE A 96 16.95 18.21 -32.39
CA ILE A 96 18.30 18.20 -31.81
C ILE A 96 19.02 16.97 -32.36
N SER A 97 20.13 17.17 -33.06
CA SER A 97 20.85 16.09 -33.75
C SER A 97 22.18 15.77 -33.06
N PHE A 98 22.42 14.50 -32.77
CA PHE A 98 23.66 13.96 -32.22
C PHE A 98 24.43 13.23 -33.33
N ARG A 99 25.71 13.58 -33.53
CA ARG A 99 26.56 12.99 -34.57
C ARG A 99 27.48 11.91 -34.00
N ALA A 100 27.80 10.90 -34.82
CA ALA A 100 28.75 9.86 -34.48
C ALA A 100 30.15 10.44 -34.16
N GLY A 101 30.73 10.04 -33.03
CA GLY A 101 32.01 10.57 -32.53
C GLY A 101 31.96 11.99 -31.95
N GLY A 102 30.78 12.60 -31.85
CA GLY A 102 30.56 13.93 -31.26
C GLY A 102 30.12 13.90 -29.79
N THR A 103 29.72 15.06 -29.26
CA THR A 103 29.25 15.22 -27.88
C THR A 103 27.98 14.39 -27.62
N THR A 104 27.97 13.59 -26.56
CA THR A 104 26.81 12.78 -26.11
C THR A 104 25.77 13.59 -25.35
N SER A 105 25.93 14.90 -25.28
CA SER A 105 25.04 15.83 -24.61
C SER A 105 24.72 17.03 -25.50
N ALA A 106 23.48 17.50 -25.48
CA ALA A 106 23.06 18.71 -26.17
C ALA A 106 22.19 19.59 -25.26
N PRO A 107 22.39 20.92 -25.27
CA PRO A 107 21.57 21.82 -24.48
C PRO A 107 20.14 21.86 -25.04
N PHE A 108 19.18 21.93 -24.12
CA PHE A 108 17.76 22.05 -24.37
C PHE A 108 17.22 23.20 -23.52
N SER A 109 16.93 24.33 -24.15
CA SER A 109 16.33 25.48 -23.48
C SER A 109 14.85 25.57 -23.86
N PRO A 110 13.92 25.22 -22.95
CA PRO A 110 12.49 25.31 -23.21
C PRO A 110 12.00 26.78 -23.26
N SER A 111 12.79 27.73 -22.77
CA SER A 111 12.52 29.17 -22.87
C SER A 111 12.34 29.65 -24.32
N SER A 112 12.99 28.95 -25.28
CA SER A 112 12.88 29.18 -26.72
C SER A 112 11.58 28.69 -27.35
N PHE A 113 10.71 28.01 -26.59
CA PHE A 113 9.41 27.53 -27.06
C PHE A 113 8.33 28.58 -26.86
N PHE A 114 7.49 28.75 -27.89
CA PHE A 114 6.36 29.67 -27.87
C PHE A 114 5.12 29.12 -27.14
N ALA A 115 5.30 28.09 -26.28
CA ALA A 115 4.19 27.28 -25.78
C ALA A 115 4.53 26.51 -24.49
N VAL A 116 3.50 26.14 -23.73
CA VAL A 116 3.56 25.29 -22.52
C VAL A 116 2.56 24.13 -22.65
N GLY A 117 2.60 23.16 -21.74
CA GLY A 117 1.70 22.00 -21.76
C GLY A 117 2.38 20.71 -22.22
N ARG A 118 1.59 19.73 -22.65
CA ARG A 118 2.08 18.36 -22.93
C ARG A 118 2.46 18.15 -24.39
N TYR A 119 3.70 17.72 -24.64
CA TYR A 119 4.31 17.49 -25.96
C TYR A 119 4.87 16.08 -26.06
N LYS A 120 4.85 15.51 -27.27
CA LYS A 120 5.54 14.24 -27.53
C LYS A 120 6.98 14.55 -27.95
N VAL A 121 7.92 13.82 -27.38
CA VAL A 121 9.33 13.86 -27.76
C VAL A 121 9.65 12.52 -28.40
N THR A 122 10.08 12.53 -29.66
CA THR A 122 10.48 11.35 -30.39
C THR A 122 11.99 11.34 -30.60
N LEU A 123 12.61 10.22 -30.27
CA LEU A 123 13.99 9.91 -30.59
C LEU A 123 13.96 9.01 -31.81
N SER A 124 14.62 9.43 -32.89
CA SER A 124 14.76 8.64 -34.10
C SER A 124 16.22 8.57 -34.51
N GLY A 125 16.75 7.39 -34.77
CA GLY A 125 18.15 7.23 -35.18
C GLY A 125 18.38 5.92 -35.91
N ALA A 126 19.40 5.83 -36.74
CA ALA A 126 19.65 4.60 -37.50
C ALA A 126 20.21 3.49 -36.57
N GLY A 127 19.31 2.57 -36.18
CA GLY A 127 19.47 1.46 -35.23
C GLY A 127 18.23 1.30 -34.33
N ASP A 128 18.32 0.51 -33.25
CA ASP A 128 17.23 0.26 -32.27
C ASP A 128 16.97 1.42 -31.27
N CYS A 129 17.32 2.68 -31.62
CA CYS A 129 17.14 3.85 -30.76
C CYS A 129 15.77 4.54 -30.92
N ASP A 130 14.82 3.97 -31.67
CA ASP A 130 13.51 4.59 -31.85
C ASP A 130 12.69 4.52 -30.54
N ARG A 131 12.41 5.68 -29.97
CA ARG A 131 11.71 5.85 -28.67
C ARG A 131 10.82 7.09 -28.70
N SER A 132 9.77 7.12 -27.89
CA SER A 132 8.99 8.34 -27.69
C SER A 132 8.44 8.45 -26.28
N ALA A 133 8.50 9.65 -25.71
CA ALA A 133 7.95 9.98 -24.40
C ALA A 133 7.10 11.25 -24.47
N PHE A 134 6.43 11.59 -23.37
CA PHE A 134 5.76 12.89 -23.24
C PHE A 134 6.53 13.80 -22.28
N VAL A 135 6.64 15.07 -22.64
CA VAL A 135 7.19 16.12 -21.77
C VAL A 135 6.09 17.12 -21.46
N LYS A 136 5.93 17.51 -20.20
CA LYS A 136 5.06 18.60 -19.77
C LYS A 136 5.92 19.82 -19.47
N ILE A 137 5.79 20.84 -20.30
CA ILE A 137 6.47 22.12 -20.11
C ILE A 137 5.61 22.99 -19.16
N THR A 138 6.18 23.39 -18.02
CA THR A 138 5.53 24.19 -16.95
C THR A 138 6.15 25.60 -16.86
N GLY A 139 5.74 26.46 -15.89
CA GLY A 139 6.37 27.77 -15.63
C GLY A 139 5.55 29.00 -16.06
N ALA A 140 5.12 29.09 -17.32
CA ALA A 140 4.30 30.23 -17.78
C ALA A 140 2.79 29.92 -17.75
N VAL A 141 1.98 30.93 -17.39
CA VAL A 141 0.51 30.84 -17.50
C VAL A 141 0.12 30.60 -18.96
N TRP A 142 -0.56 29.47 -19.25
CA TRP A 142 -0.66 28.94 -20.61
C TRP A 142 -1.28 29.89 -21.64
N TRP A 143 -2.29 30.67 -21.26
CA TRP A 143 -2.94 31.64 -22.16
C TRP A 143 -2.08 32.88 -22.46
N ARG A 144 -0.96 33.10 -21.75
CA ARG A 144 0.00 34.18 -22.03
C ARG A 144 1.09 33.78 -23.03
N THR A 145 1.16 32.50 -23.40
CA THR A 145 2.06 32.04 -24.46
C THR A 145 1.49 32.39 -25.83
N PRO A 146 2.31 32.67 -26.86
CA PRO A 146 1.80 32.95 -28.21
C PRO A 146 0.90 31.82 -28.75
N LEU A 147 1.24 30.56 -28.48
CA LEU A 147 0.41 29.42 -28.91
C LEU A 147 -0.87 29.28 -28.10
N GLY A 148 -0.83 29.48 -26.78
CA GLY A 148 -2.03 29.46 -25.93
C GLY A 148 -2.99 30.61 -26.22
N ALA A 149 -2.47 31.81 -26.50
CA ALA A 149 -3.26 32.96 -26.93
C ALA A 149 -3.91 32.71 -28.31
N ALA A 150 -3.17 32.15 -29.27
CA ALA A 150 -3.71 31.77 -30.57
C ALA A 150 -4.79 30.68 -30.46
N ALA A 151 -4.56 29.65 -29.63
CA ALA A 151 -5.52 28.57 -29.37
C ALA A 151 -6.82 29.11 -28.78
N LEU A 152 -6.72 30.01 -27.78
CA LEU A 152 -7.87 30.69 -27.20
C LEU A 152 -8.60 31.55 -28.23
N GLY A 153 -7.88 32.26 -29.09
CA GLY A 153 -8.46 33.04 -30.18
C GLY A 153 -9.24 32.20 -31.19
N VAL A 154 -8.70 31.04 -31.59
CA VAL A 154 -9.38 30.08 -32.48
C VAL A 154 -10.64 29.51 -31.83
N LEU A 155 -10.57 29.16 -30.54
CA LEU A 155 -11.72 28.68 -29.79
C LEU A 155 -12.84 29.74 -29.74
N VAL A 156 -12.49 30.98 -29.37
CA VAL A 156 -13.47 32.09 -29.30
C VAL A 156 -14.07 32.39 -30.67
N LEU A 157 -13.25 32.46 -31.73
CA LEU A 157 -13.73 32.70 -33.09
C LEU A 157 -14.67 31.57 -33.56
N GLY A 158 -14.30 30.31 -33.29
CA GLY A 158 -15.12 29.13 -33.59
C GLY A 158 -16.50 29.22 -32.93
N ILE A 159 -16.54 29.53 -31.62
CA ILE A 159 -17.78 29.69 -30.85
C ILE A 159 -18.65 30.81 -31.45
N VAL A 160 -18.05 31.98 -31.75
CA VAL A 160 -18.77 33.13 -32.31
C VAL A 160 -19.40 32.78 -33.66
N LEU A 161 -18.63 32.17 -34.57
CA LEU A 161 -19.13 31.78 -35.90
C LEU A 161 -20.18 30.68 -35.81
N GLN A 162 -20.01 29.72 -34.90
CA GLN A 162 -20.97 28.66 -34.65
C GLN A 162 -22.30 29.21 -34.13
N VAL A 163 -22.29 30.16 -33.20
CA VAL A 163 -23.48 30.88 -32.72
C VAL A 163 -24.13 31.68 -33.85
N ALA A 164 -23.35 32.39 -34.66
CA ALA A 164 -23.86 33.13 -35.82
C ALA A 164 -24.57 32.20 -36.84
N GLY A 165 -24.03 31.00 -37.08
CA GLY A 165 -24.65 29.96 -37.90
C GLY A 165 -26.00 29.49 -37.36
N PHE A 166 -26.10 29.25 -36.04
CA PHE A 166 -27.36 28.90 -35.39
C PHE A 166 -28.40 30.03 -35.48
N VAL A 167 -27.98 31.29 -35.32
CA VAL A 167 -28.87 32.46 -35.47
C VAL A 167 -29.36 32.61 -36.92
N ALA A 168 -28.49 32.39 -37.92
CA ALA A 168 -28.87 32.41 -39.33
C ALA A 168 -29.84 31.24 -39.68
N ALA A 169 -29.64 30.06 -39.10
CA ALA A 169 -30.55 28.93 -39.24
C ALA A 169 -31.95 29.23 -38.66
N ALA A 170 -32.01 29.94 -37.53
CA ALA A 170 -33.25 30.34 -36.88
C ALA A 170 -34.04 31.40 -37.67
N ARG A 171 -33.36 32.23 -38.48
CA ARG A 171 -33.97 33.32 -39.28
C ARG A 171 -34.45 32.92 -40.68
N GLY A 172 -34.54 31.62 -40.98
CA GLY A 172 -35.15 31.10 -42.22
C GLY A 172 -34.21 30.37 -43.18
N GLY A 173 -32.90 30.34 -42.91
CA GLY A 173 -31.90 29.62 -43.70
C GLY A 173 -31.53 28.23 -43.14
N ARG A 174 -32.51 27.42 -42.70
CA ARG A 174 -32.28 26.21 -41.85
C ARG A 174 -31.15 25.29 -42.32
N ALA A 175 -31.12 24.90 -43.59
CA ALA A 175 -30.12 23.94 -44.08
C ALA A 175 -28.71 24.55 -44.21
N ARG A 176 -28.59 25.77 -44.74
CA ARG A 176 -27.30 26.46 -44.91
C ARG A 176 -26.72 26.96 -43.59
N GLY A 177 -27.56 27.50 -42.70
CA GLY A 177 -27.14 27.98 -41.38
C GLY A 177 -26.71 26.84 -40.45
N LEU A 178 -27.43 25.71 -40.48
CA LEU A 178 -27.04 24.53 -39.69
C LEU A 178 -25.76 23.88 -40.23
N GLY A 179 -25.60 23.80 -41.56
CA GLY A 179 -24.36 23.33 -42.18
C GLY A 179 -23.16 24.21 -41.83
N PHE A 180 -23.34 25.54 -41.84
CA PHE A 180 -22.30 26.48 -41.42
C PHE A 180 -21.96 26.35 -39.92
N ALA A 181 -22.97 26.22 -39.04
CA ALA A 181 -22.75 26.02 -37.61
C ALA A 181 -21.98 24.71 -37.31
N LEU A 182 -22.29 23.62 -38.02
CA LEU A 182 -21.58 22.34 -37.89
C LEU A 182 -20.13 22.45 -38.38
N ALA A 183 -19.89 23.13 -39.49
CA ALA A 183 -18.54 23.39 -39.99
C ALA A 183 -17.70 24.23 -39.01
N CYS A 184 -18.28 25.28 -38.42
CA CYS A 184 -17.63 26.08 -37.39
C CYS A 184 -17.43 25.32 -36.07
N GLY A 185 -18.27 24.33 -35.78
CA GLY A 185 -18.09 23.44 -34.62
C GLY A 185 -16.79 22.63 -34.65
N VAL A 186 -16.29 22.29 -35.85
CA VAL A 186 -14.97 21.67 -36.01
C VAL A 186 -13.85 22.64 -35.61
N VAL A 187 -13.99 23.93 -35.95
CA VAL A 187 -13.02 24.97 -35.57
C VAL A 187 -13.03 25.20 -34.05
N THR A 188 -14.22 25.25 -33.44
CA THR A 188 -14.40 25.29 -31.98
C THR A 188 -13.70 24.11 -31.32
N GLY A 189 -13.92 22.90 -31.84
CA GLY A 189 -13.35 21.68 -31.28
C GLY A 189 -11.83 21.60 -31.41
N LEU A 190 -11.28 22.04 -32.54
CA LEU A 190 -9.83 22.20 -32.71
C LEU A 190 -9.26 23.21 -31.71
N GLY A 191 -9.89 24.38 -31.54
CA GLY A 191 -9.49 25.36 -30.54
C GLY A 191 -9.50 24.80 -29.11
N ALA A 192 -10.54 24.04 -28.76
CA ALA A 192 -10.66 23.38 -27.45
C ALA A 192 -9.57 22.33 -27.22
N ALA A 193 -9.23 21.55 -28.25
CA ALA A 193 -8.16 20.56 -28.18
C ALA A 193 -6.79 21.22 -27.95
N PHE A 194 -6.50 22.33 -28.62
CA PHE A 194 -5.27 23.07 -28.37
C PHE A 194 -5.25 23.69 -26.97
N VAL A 195 -6.36 24.21 -26.46
CA VAL A 195 -6.46 24.69 -25.06
C VAL A 195 -6.24 23.56 -24.06
N TRP A 196 -6.81 22.38 -24.30
CA TRP A 196 -6.60 21.17 -23.49
C TRP A 196 -5.13 20.78 -23.40
N GLN A 197 -4.41 20.86 -24.52
CA GLN A 197 -2.98 20.61 -24.56
C GLN A 197 -2.17 21.69 -23.85
N GLN A 198 -2.44 22.97 -24.16
CA GLN A 198 -1.68 24.10 -23.62
C GLN A 198 -1.86 24.25 -22.11
N SER A 199 -3.03 23.90 -21.59
CA SER A 199 -3.29 23.86 -20.14
C SER A 199 -2.68 22.65 -19.42
N GLY A 200 -2.06 21.72 -20.16
CA GLY A 200 -1.39 20.55 -19.59
C GLY A 200 -2.31 19.40 -19.17
N HIS A 201 -3.62 19.46 -19.46
CA HIS A 201 -4.59 18.41 -19.10
C HIS A 201 -4.28 17.09 -19.82
N GLY A 202 -3.88 17.13 -21.08
CA GLY A 202 -3.47 15.93 -21.81
C GLY A 202 -2.87 16.22 -23.18
N PRO A 203 -2.21 15.23 -23.81
CA PRO A 203 -1.61 15.40 -25.13
C PRO A 203 -2.68 15.49 -26.23
N LEU A 204 -2.31 16.09 -27.38
CA LEU A 204 -3.11 15.99 -28.60
C LEU A 204 -2.92 14.62 -29.24
N THR A 205 -3.90 13.75 -29.05
CA THR A 205 -3.99 12.43 -29.68
C THR A 205 -5.18 12.34 -30.63
N LEU A 206 -5.24 11.28 -31.43
CA LEU A 206 -6.39 10.96 -32.29
C LEU A 206 -7.69 10.82 -31.46
N GLY A 207 -7.60 10.27 -30.25
CA GLY A 207 -8.70 10.20 -29.29
C GLY A 207 -9.15 11.60 -28.85
N THR A 208 -8.22 12.44 -28.41
CA THR A 208 -8.51 13.82 -27.96
C THR A 208 -9.12 14.68 -29.07
N LEU A 209 -8.59 14.58 -30.30
CA LEU A 209 -9.14 15.26 -31.47
C LEU A 209 -10.51 14.71 -31.87
N GLY A 210 -10.78 13.42 -31.64
CA GLY A 210 -12.11 12.83 -31.83
C GLY A 210 -13.12 13.30 -30.78
N THR A 211 -12.73 13.32 -29.51
CA THR A 211 -13.59 13.72 -28.38
C THR A 211 -13.90 15.21 -28.38
N LEU A 212 -12.90 16.05 -28.66
CA LEU A 212 -13.07 17.51 -28.63
C LEU A 212 -13.39 18.10 -30.01
N GLY A 213 -13.00 17.44 -31.11
CA GLY A 213 -13.25 17.89 -32.48
C GLY A 213 -14.62 17.48 -33.04
N THR A 214 -15.38 16.64 -32.33
CA THR A 214 -16.79 16.39 -32.66
C THR A 214 -17.64 17.58 -32.19
N PRO A 215 -18.48 18.21 -33.05
CA PRO A 215 -19.23 19.39 -32.65
C PRO A 215 -20.15 19.05 -31.46
N PRO A 216 -20.01 19.73 -30.30
CA PRO A 216 -20.94 19.50 -29.21
C PRO A 216 -22.31 20.05 -29.62
N VAL A 217 -23.29 19.16 -29.77
CA VAL A 217 -24.72 19.49 -29.98
C VAL A 217 -25.26 20.35 -28.81
N ALA A 218 -24.53 20.40 -27.69
CA ALA A 218 -24.88 21.13 -26.46
C ALA A 218 -25.08 22.65 -26.63
N ILE A 219 -24.36 23.33 -27.54
CA ILE A 219 -24.56 24.78 -27.77
C ILE A 219 -25.94 25.05 -28.40
N GLY A 220 -26.46 24.12 -29.20
CA GLY A 220 -27.78 24.22 -29.82
C GLY A 220 -28.93 24.20 -28.81
N ALA A 221 -28.78 23.47 -27.70
CA ALA A 221 -29.79 23.39 -26.64
C ALA A 221 -29.90 24.70 -25.84
N VAL A 222 -28.74 25.35 -25.55
CA VAL A 222 -28.70 26.64 -24.85
C VAL A 222 -29.28 27.75 -25.73
N VAL A 223 -28.93 27.78 -27.02
CA VAL A 223 -29.47 28.76 -27.99
C VAL A 223 -30.95 28.52 -28.29
N GLN A 224 -31.42 27.26 -28.32
CA GLN A 224 -32.87 26.97 -28.40
C GLN A 224 -33.64 27.42 -27.17
N SER A 225 -33.06 27.30 -25.96
CA SER A 225 -33.68 27.83 -24.73
C SER A 225 -33.79 29.36 -24.78
N TRP A 226 -32.78 30.03 -25.34
CA TRP A 226 -32.75 31.49 -25.51
C TRP A 226 -33.73 32.00 -26.58
N LEU A 227 -33.83 31.31 -27.73
CA LEU A 227 -34.80 31.65 -28.79
C LEU A 227 -36.25 31.39 -28.37
N ARG A 228 -36.49 30.45 -27.44
CA ARG A 228 -37.82 30.20 -26.86
C ARG A 228 -38.19 31.19 -25.74
N GLY A 229 -37.21 31.87 -25.14
CA GLY A 229 -37.42 32.89 -24.10
C GLY A 229 -37.85 34.29 -24.59
N GLY A 230 -37.92 34.51 -25.92
CA GLY A 230 -38.09 35.83 -26.52
C GLY A 230 -39.52 36.31 -26.80
N LYS A 231 -40.58 35.61 -26.37
CA LYS A 231 -41.97 36.06 -26.57
C LYS A 231 -42.73 36.14 -25.25
N ARG A 232 -42.68 37.31 -24.61
CA ARG A 232 -43.72 37.79 -23.70
C ARG A 232 -44.80 38.48 -24.52
N THR A 233 -46.04 38.02 -24.42
CA THR A 233 -47.23 38.88 -24.56
C THR A 233 -48.11 38.65 -23.35
N ALA A 234 -48.39 39.75 -22.67
CA ALA A 234 -49.26 39.89 -21.51
C ALA A 234 -50.72 39.55 -21.84
N SER A 235 -51.47 39.05 -20.86
CA SER A 235 -52.80 39.55 -20.49
C SER A 235 -53.32 38.92 -19.19
N ALA A 236 -53.61 39.82 -18.25
CA ALA A 236 -54.70 39.88 -17.27
C ALA A 236 -54.96 38.76 -16.24
N GLU A 237 -54.91 39.20 -14.98
CA GLU A 237 -55.47 38.66 -13.73
C GLU A 237 -57.01 38.49 -13.79
N PRO A 238 -57.62 37.66 -12.92
CA PRO A 238 -58.11 38.21 -11.65
C PRO A 238 -57.89 37.30 -10.41
N ALA A 239 -57.90 37.94 -9.24
CA ALA A 239 -57.87 37.37 -7.90
C ALA A 239 -59.30 36.94 -7.40
N PRO A 240 -59.55 36.66 -6.10
CA PRO A 240 -59.38 35.36 -5.42
C PRO A 240 -60.66 34.86 -4.68
N ALA A 241 -60.74 33.56 -4.35
CA ALA A 241 -61.57 32.93 -3.27
C ALA A 241 -61.26 31.41 -3.30
N GLY A 242 -61.23 30.60 -2.24
CA GLY A 242 -61.55 30.69 -0.82
C GLY A 242 -61.30 29.29 -0.21
N ARG A 243 -61.21 29.22 1.12
CA ARG A 243 -60.80 28.06 1.96
C ARG A 243 -61.69 26.81 1.88
N ALA A 244 -61.07 25.63 2.05
CA ALA A 244 -61.45 24.49 2.93
C ALA A 244 -60.26 23.48 2.89
N GLU A 245 -59.46 23.25 3.94
CA GLU A 245 -59.62 22.43 5.17
C GLU A 245 -59.47 20.90 4.97
N GLY A 246 -58.56 20.27 5.75
CA GLY A 246 -58.26 18.81 5.86
C GLY A 246 -57.19 18.30 4.88
N ASP A 247 -56.11 17.59 5.23
CA ASP A 247 -55.65 16.92 6.45
C ASP A 247 -54.11 16.83 6.45
N ALA A 248 -53.50 16.85 7.64
CA ALA A 248 -52.05 16.79 7.88
C ALA A 248 -51.51 15.34 8.00
N PRO A 249 -50.22 15.09 7.71
CA PRO A 249 -49.60 13.77 7.79
C PRO A 249 -49.27 13.35 9.24
N PRO A 250 -49.17 12.02 9.54
CA PRO A 250 -49.07 11.54 10.91
C PRO A 250 -47.66 11.72 11.51
N ARG A 251 -47.67 12.04 12.80
CA ARG A 251 -46.52 12.21 13.69
C ARG A 251 -46.20 10.85 14.33
N VAL A 252 -44.92 10.44 14.34
CA VAL A 252 -44.44 9.28 15.09
C VAL A 252 -43.87 9.80 16.42
N GLU A 253 -44.45 9.36 17.53
CA GLU A 253 -43.99 9.66 18.91
C GLU A 253 -43.26 8.45 19.53
N PRO A 254 -42.37 8.67 20.51
CA PRO A 254 -41.44 7.68 21.07
C PRO A 254 -42.09 6.79 22.15
N PRO A 255 -41.55 5.59 22.45
CA PRO A 255 -42.11 4.74 23.48
C PRO A 255 -41.66 5.16 24.88
N ALA A 256 -42.64 5.28 25.80
CA ALA A 256 -42.45 5.39 27.23
C ALA A 256 -42.70 4.04 27.92
N ALA A 257 -42.06 3.87 29.08
CA ALA A 257 -42.03 2.70 29.94
C ALA A 257 -43.39 2.34 30.60
N GLU A 258 -43.53 1.09 31.02
CA GLU A 258 -44.57 0.62 31.94
C GLU A 258 -44.01 -0.36 33.00
N PRO A 259 -44.73 -0.61 34.12
CA PRO A 259 -44.17 -0.61 35.47
C PRO A 259 -44.01 -1.99 36.14
N SER A 260 -43.37 -1.95 37.30
CA SER A 260 -43.10 -3.01 38.26
C SER A 260 -44.32 -3.44 39.10
N SER A 261 -44.42 -4.74 39.42
CA SER A 261 -44.90 -5.20 40.74
C SER A 261 -44.49 -6.65 41.10
N THR A 262 -43.89 -6.76 42.29
CA THR A 262 -43.98 -7.80 43.34
C THR A 262 -43.39 -9.23 43.20
N GLN A 263 -42.46 -9.50 44.13
CA GLN A 263 -41.96 -10.81 44.61
C GLN A 263 -43.03 -11.65 45.36
N PRO A 264 -42.72 -12.92 45.73
CA PRO A 264 -42.21 -13.16 47.08
C PRO A 264 -41.02 -14.15 47.20
N ASP A 265 -40.03 -13.70 47.96
CA ASP A 265 -39.14 -14.30 48.97
C ASP A 265 -38.70 -15.79 49.06
N ALA A 266 -37.43 -15.88 49.46
CA ALA A 266 -36.78 -16.77 50.43
C ALA A 266 -36.32 -18.19 50.04
N ARG A 267 -34.99 -18.36 49.92
CA ARG A 267 -34.17 -19.18 50.84
C ARG A 267 -32.67 -18.89 50.71
N ARG A 268 -32.02 -18.74 51.88
CA ARG A 268 -30.59 -18.49 52.13
C ARG A 268 -29.91 -19.83 52.62
N PRO A 269 -28.61 -19.88 52.99
CA PRO A 269 -27.63 -20.85 52.50
C PRO A 269 -27.11 -21.80 53.61
N PRO A 270 -26.04 -22.57 53.35
CA PRO A 270 -24.95 -22.68 54.34
C PRO A 270 -23.56 -22.57 53.65
N THR A 271 -22.50 -21.87 54.08
CA THR A 271 -21.70 -21.76 55.33
C THR A 271 -21.04 -23.04 55.86
N GLY A 272 -19.71 -23.10 55.67
CA GLY A 272 -18.69 -23.74 56.55
C GLY A 272 -18.51 -25.25 56.39
N GLY A 273 -17.32 -25.86 56.39
CA GLY A 273 -15.95 -25.40 56.61
C GLY A 273 -15.04 -26.59 56.99
N SER A 274 -13.75 -26.50 56.60
CA SER A 274 -12.56 -27.16 57.17
C SER A 274 -12.27 -28.67 56.92
N GLY A 275 -11.00 -28.96 56.62
CA GLY A 275 -10.24 -29.95 57.40
C GLY A 275 -9.57 -31.14 56.69
N ARG A 276 -8.30 -30.96 56.29
CA ARG A 276 -7.13 -31.88 56.36
C ARG A 276 -7.14 -33.31 55.73
N GLN A 277 -6.09 -33.50 54.93
CA GLN A 277 -5.26 -34.65 54.46
C GLN A 277 -5.14 -35.95 55.32
N PRO A 278 -4.44 -37.03 54.84
CA PRO A 278 -4.97 -38.33 54.40
C PRO A 278 -4.52 -39.53 55.31
N PRO A 279 -4.82 -40.79 54.96
CA PRO A 279 -3.77 -41.81 55.02
C PRO A 279 -3.82 -42.94 53.97
N SER A 280 -2.79 -43.77 54.07
CA SER A 280 -2.16 -44.79 53.22
C SER A 280 -2.83 -46.17 53.02
N ARG A 281 -2.41 -46.81 51.91
CA ARG A 281 -2.37 -48.25 51.46
C ARG A 281 -2.56 -49.40 52.49
N PRO A 282 -2.99 -50.60 52.02
CA PRO A 282 -2.03 -51.69 51.72
C PRO A 282 -2.34 -52.59 50.49
N SER A 283 -1.31 -53.26 49.96
CA SER A 283 -1.37 -54.40 49.00
C SER A 283 -1.09 -55.74 49.75
N PRO A 284 -1.37 -56.95 49.20
CA PRO A 284 -0.42 -57.63 48.28
C PRO A 284 -1.04 -58.56 47.17
N SER A 285 -0.13 -59.00 46.28
CA SER A 285 -0.12 -59.74 44.98
C SER A 285 -0.67 -61.20 44.97
N PRO A 286 -0.47 -62.08 43.94
CA PRO A 286 0.15 -61.97 42.59
C PRO A 286 -0.56 -62.73 41.41
N THR A 287 -0.13 -62.51 40.16
CA THR A 287 0.30 -63.52 39.15
C THR A 287 0.10 -63.04 37.69
N GLY A 288 1.14 -63.19 36.85
CA GLY A 288 1.03 -63.09 35.39
C GLY A 288 2.20 -62.37 34.72
N ARG A 289 3.14 -63.14 34.16
CA ARG A 289 4.41 -62.70 33.53
C ARG A 289 4.22 -61.78 32.31
N GLY A 290 5.14 -60.83 32.13
CA GLY A 290 5.40 -60.20 30.82
C GLY A 290 6.36 -59.01 30.89
N SER A 291 7.60 -59.22 30.45
CA SER A 291 8.63 -58.22 30.06
C SER A 291 8.91 -57.02 30.97
N THR A 292 10.05 -57.08 31.66
CA THR A 292 10.76 -55.91 32.19
C THR A 292 11.12 -54.93 31.08
N THR A 293 10.34 -53.85 30.95
CA THR A 293 10.82 -52.58 30.40
C THR A 293 11.43 -51.79 31.53
N THR A 294 12.73 -51.53 31.41
CA THR A 294 13.49 -50.56 32.22
C THR A 294 12.73 -49.22 32.25
N PRO A 295 12.64 -48.51 33.38
CA PRO A 295 12.18 -47.13 33.37
C PRO A 295 13.13 -46.33 32.47
N SER A 296 12.62 -45.79 31.37
CA SER A 296 13.37 -44.88 30.50
C SER A 296 13.86 -43.71 31.36
N GLU A 297 15.17 -43.50 31.39
CA GLU A 297 15.79 -42.29 31.93
C GLU A 297 15.08 -41.06 31.35
N PRO A 298 14.95 -39.95 32.10
CA PRO A 298 14.42 -38.71 31.54
C PRO A 298 15.27 -38.35 30.32
N GLU A 299 14.66 -38.36 29.13
CA GLU A 299 15.30 -38.00 27.87
C GLU A 299 15.96 -36.64 28.06
N ALA A 300 17.28 -36.58 27.87
CA ALA A 300 18.01 -35.33 27.99
C ALA A 300 17.40 -34.31 27.02
N ASP A 301 17.23 -33.06 27.47
CA ASP A 301 16.59 -32.02 26.68
C ASP A 301 17.65 -31.28 25.83
N PRO A 302 17.44 -31.08 24.51
CA PRO A 302 18.33 -30.25 23.71
C PRO A 302 18.42 -28.81 24.25
N PRO A 303 19.49 -28.06 23.92
CA PRO A 303 19.65 -26.66 24.33
C PRO A 303 18.43 -25.80 24.00
N ARG A 304 18.03 -24.94 24.95
CA ARG A 304 16.91 -24.00 24.77
C ARG A 304 17.21 -22.87 23.79
N THR A 305 18.50 -22.55 23.62
CA THR A 305 18.98 -21.49 22.74
C THR A 305 20.13 -21.99 21.89
N SER A 306 20.07 -21.69 20.60
CA SER A 306 21.11 -22.02 19.61
C SER A 306 21.34 -20.82 18.69
N TYR A 307 22.33 -20.90 17.82
CA TYR A 307 22.52 -19.97 16.71
C TYR A 307 22.11 -20.65 15.40
N ALA A 308 21.71 -19.88 14.41
CA ALA A 308 21.47 -20.39 13.08
C ALA A 308 22.79 -20.69 12.36
N ARG A 309 22.85 -21.83 11.65
CA ARG A 309 23.88 -22.14 10.67
C ARG A 309 23.32 -21.87 9.28
N LEU A 310 24.04 -21.07 8.50
CA LEU A 310 23.73 -20.73 7.11
C LEU A 310 25.06 -20.53 6.38
N GLU A 311 25.78 -21.62 6.15
CA GLU A 311 27.17 -21.59 5.68
C GLU A 311 27.24 -21.86 4.18
N ALA A 312 27.93 -20.99 3.46
CA ALA A 312 28.16 -21.08 2.02
C ALA A 312 29.43 -20.32 1.64
N PRO A 313 30.00 -20.53 0.44
CA PRO A 313 31.08 -19.70 -0.06
C PRO A 313 30.73 -18.21 -0.05
N ALA A 314 31.72 -17.37 0.22
CA ALA A 314 31.56 -15.90 0.21
C ALA A 314 31.25 -15.35 -1.17
N ALA A 315 31.86 -15.97 -2.17
CA ALA A 315 31.73 -15.64 -3.56
C ALA A 315 31.68 -16.91 -4.40
N VAL A 316 30.89 -16.86 -5.47
CA VAL A 316 30.70 -17.97 -6.41
C VAL A 316 30.69 -17.41 -7.83
N ALA A 317 31.19 -18.18 -8.80
CA ALA A 317 31.13 -17.78 -10.20
C ALA A 317 29.71 -18.00 -10.74
N GLY A 318 29.22 -17.09 -11.58
CA GLY A 318 27.91 -17.24 -12.23
C GLY A 318 27.81 -18.54 -13.01
N GLY A 319 26.68 -19.24 -12.89
CA GLY A 319 26.42 -20.54 -13.52
C GLY A 319 27.03 -21.74 -12.78
N THR A 320 27.71 -21.55 -11.64
CA THR A 320 28.28 -22.65 -10.85
C THR A 320 27.36 -23.08 -9.72
N GLN A 321 27.38 -24.38 -9.42
CA GLN A 321 26.69 -24.95 -8.27
C GLN A 321 27.60 -24.92 -7.03
N PHE A 322 27.01 -24.68 -5.86
CA PHE A 322 27.69 -24.68 -4.57
C PHE A 322 26.78 -25.23 -3.47
N ALA A 323 27.40 -25.71 -2.38
CA ALA A 323 26.69 -26.20 -1.21
C ALA A 323 26.32 -25.06 -0.25
N LEU A 324 25.12 -25.14 0.31
CA LEU A 324 24.58 -24.30 1.36
C LEU A 324 24.21 -25.20 2.54
N ASP A 325 24.97 -25.13 3.63
CA ASP A 325 24.68 -25.85 4.86
C ASP A 325 23.77 -25.01 5.76
N VAL A 326 22.58 -25.55 6.08
CA VAL A 326 21.56 -24.88 6.88
C VAL A 326 21.19 -25.72 8.09
N GLY A 327 21.05 -25.09 9.26
CA GLY A 327 20.74 -25.81 10.50
C GLY A 327 20.95 -24.97 11.74
N LEU A 328 21.34 -25.61 12.84
CA LEU A 328 21.71 -24.94 14.09
C LEU A 328 23.21 -25.02 14.35
N SER A 329 23.69 -24.16 15.25
CA SER A 329 25.08 -24.05 15.68
C SER A 329 25.16 -23.69 17.17
N PRO A 330 26.16 -24.20 17.92
CA PRO A 330 26.40 -23.81 19.31
C PRO A 330 26.91 -22.36 19.46
N ALA A 331 27.43 -21.76 18.39
CA ALA A 331 28.05 -20.44 18.38
C ALA A 331 27.68 -19.65 17.11
N PRO A 332 27.82 -18.31 17.11
CA PRO A 332 27.65 -17.50 15.89
C PRO A 332 28.51 -18.02 14.74
N VAL A 333 27.95 -18.05 13.53
CA VAL A 333 28.65 -18.49 12.31
C VAL A 333 29.14 -17.26 11.53
N ALA A 334 30.39 -17.28 11.08
CA ALA A 334 30.99 -16.14 10.39
C ALA A 334 30.26 -15.79 9.08
N GLY A 335 29.92 -14.51 8.91
CA GLY A 335 29.17 -14.00 7.74
C GLY A 335 27.68 -14.36 7.76
N VAL A 336 27.17 -14.90 8.86
CA VAL A 336 25.73 -15.11 9.08
C VAL A 336 25.20 -14.01 9.99
N THR A 337 24.21 -13.29 9.51
CA THR A 337 23.48 -12.28 10.27
C THR A 337 22.20 -12.93 10.83
N GLY A 338 22.02 -12.96 12.14
CA GLY A 338 20.85 -13.60 12.76
C GLY A 338 20.90 -13.55 14.28
N GLY A 339 19.73 -13.64 14.92
CA GLY A 339 19.64 -13.72 16.38
C GLY A 339 19.88 -15.12 16.93
N ARG A 340 19.84 -15.26 18.26
CA ARG A 340 19.71 -16.57 18.88
C ARG A 340 18.35 -17.14 18.52
N VAL A 341 18.34 -18.37 18.03
CA VAL A 341 17.12 -19.17 17.89
C VAL A 341 16.78 -19.69 19.29
N THR A 342 15.63 -19.30 19.81
CA THR A 342 15.17 -19.74 21.14
C THR A 342 13.91 -20.56 20.95
N ARG A 343 13.91 -21.81 21.43
CA ARG A 343 12.72 -22.67 21.31
C ARG A 343 11.61 -22.23 22.28
N PRO A 344 10.33 -22.36 21.91
CA PRO A 344 9.22 -21.94 22.75
C PRO A 344 9.15 -22.77 24.05
N PRO A 345 8.54 -22.23 25.13
CA PRO A 345 8.33 -22.97 26.38
C PRO A 345 7.61 -24.31 26.22
N SER A 346 6.71 -24.42 25.25
CA SER A 346 5.98 -25.64 24.90
C SER A 346 6.86 -26.75 24.34
N SER A 347 8.01 -26.40 23.74
CA SER A 347 8.93 -27.37 23.17
C SER A 347 9.78 -27.96 24.29
N THR A 348 9.53 -29.23 24.61
CA THR A 348 10.27 -30.04 25.61
C THR A 348 10.72 -31.36 24.99
N GLY A 349 11.97 -31.78 25.27
CA GLY A 349 12.56 -32.99 24.68
C GLY A 349 12.97 -32.78 23.23
N SER A 350 13.17 -33.88 22.50
CA SER A 350 13.50 -33.84 21.07
C SER A 350 12.38 -33.20 20.24
N TYR A 351 12.72 -32.38 19.24
CA TYR A 351 11.76 -31.64 18.41
C TYR A 351 12.16 -31.59 16.94
N ASP A 352 11.21 -31.30 16.06
CA ASP A 352 11.46 -31.11 14.64
C ASP A 352 11.62 -29.62 14.33
N LEU A 353 12.70 -29.29 13.62
CA LEU A 353 13.04 -27.94 13.21
C LEU A 353 12.76 -27.81 11.72
N GLY A 354 11.70 -27.08 11.38
CA GLY A 354 11.44 -26.63 10.03
C GLY A 354 12.42 -25.53 9.62
N ILE A 355 12.90 -25.58 8.38
CA ILE A 355 13.82 -24.61 7.80
C ILE A 355 13.30 -24.25 6.41
N GLN A 356 12.85 -23.00 6.23
CA GLN A 356 12.56 -22.44 4.91
C GLN A 356 13.76 -21.59 4.44
N VAL A 357 14.29 -21.91 3.27
CA VAL A 357 15.32 -21.13 2.59
C VAL A 357 14.70 -20.24 1.51
N VAL A 358 15.11 -18.97 1.49
CA VAL A 358 14.76 -17.99 0.45
C VAL A 358 16.05 -17.47 -0.16
N ALA A 359 16.31 -17.80 -1.43
CA ALA A 359 17.54 -17.43 -2.12
C ALA A 359 17.21 -16.82 -3.49
N ASP A 360 16.86 -15.53 -3.53
CA ASP A 360 16.35 -14.89 -4.75
C ASP A 360 17.33 -14.95 -5.93
N GLY A 361 16.82 -15.49 -7.03
CA GLY A 361 17.54 -15.71 -8.29
C GLY A 361 18.60 -16.81 -8.28
N PHE A 362 18.73 -17.58 -7.20
CA PHE A 362 19.41 -18.88 -7.23
C PHE A 362 18.42 -19.97 -7.65
N SER A 363 18.90 -21.03 -8.29
CA SER A 363 18.09 -22.24 -8.51
C SER A 363 18.54 -23.38 -7.60
N LEU A 364 17.58 -24.11 -7.07
CA LEU A 364 17.81 -25.30 -6.26
C LEU A 364 18.06 -26.54 -7.14
N ALA A 365 18.88 -27.47 -6.67
CA ALA A 365 19.14 -28.71 -7.39
C ALA A 365 17.85 -29.56 -7.52
N PRO A 366 17.67 -30.30 -8.63
CA PRO A 366 16.48 -31.12 -8.83
C PRO A 366 16.31 -32.17 -7.73
N GLY A 367 15.11 -32.24 -7.14
CA GLY A 367 14.76 -33.21 -6.10
C GLY A 367 15.05 -32.75 -4.67
N GLU A 368 15.68 -31.58 -4.49
CA GLU A 368 15.76 -30.90 -3.20
C GLU A 368 14.57 -29.96 -3.00
N SER A 369 14.34 -29.56 -1.74
CA SER A 369 13.20 -28.73 -1.34
C SER A 369 13.72 -27.45 -0.65
N TRP A 370 13.07 -26.33 -0.90
CA TRP A 370 13.37 -25.07 -0.20
C TRP A 370 12.93 -25.11 1.27
N ARG A 371 12.00 -26.00 1.61
CA ARG A 371 11.60 -26.37 2.96
C ARG A 371 12.20 -27.70 3.37
N THR A 372 12.96 -27.71 4.45
CA THR A 372 13.51 -28.93 5.04
C THR A 372 13.12 -29.04 6.50
N GLU A 373 13.07 -30.26 7.01
CA GLU A 373 12.79 -30.53 8.41
C GLU A 373 13.93 -31.39 8.96
N VAL A 374 14.51 -30.95 10.08
CA VAL A 374 15.62 -31.65 10.73
C VAL A 374 15.27 -31.97 12.17
N ARG A 375 15.58 -33.19 12.62
CA ARG A 375 15.33 -33.63 13.99
C ARG A 375 16.40 -33.09 14.93
N VAL A 376 16.01 -32.40 15.99
CA VAL A 376 16.90 -31.94 17.06
C VAL A 376 16.72 -32.83 18.28
N THR A 377 17.80 -33.44 18.76
CA THR A 377 17.80 -34.29 19.97
C THR A 377 18.91 -33.84 20.93
N ALA A 378 18.94 -34.34 22.17
CA ALA A 378 20.05 -34.02 23.07
C ALA A 378 21.39 -34.63 22.64
N GLU A 379 21.35 -35.73 21.86
CA GLU A 379 22.52 -36.38 21.28
C GLU A 379 23.01 -35.62 20.04
N GLU A 380 22.08 -35.04 19.27
CA GLU A 380 22.33 -34.24 18.08
C GLU A 380 21.63 -32.86 18.18
N PRO A 381 22.15 -31.94 19.02
CA PRO A 381 21.48 -30.67 19.31
C PRO A 381 21.64 -29.60 18.21
N TYR A 382 22.53 -29.83 17.24
CA TYR A 382 22.86 -28.88 16.18
C TYR A 382 22.82 -29.56 14.80
N PRO A 383 21.67 -30.11 14.38
CA PRO A 383 21.57 -30.80 13.10
C PRO A 383 21.75 -29.82 11.94
N VAL A 384 22.24 -30.35 10.83
CA VAL A 384 22.53 -29.60 9.59
C VAL A 384 22.06 -30.40 8.39
N THR A 385 21.49 -29.71 7.43
CA THR A 385 21.18 -30.23 6.10
C THR A 385 21.88 -29.39 5.03
N THR A 386 22.20 -30.00 3.89
CA THR A 386 22.90 -29.33 2.79
C THR A 386 21.97 -29.22 1.60
N LEU A 387 21.82 -28.00 1.09
CA LEU A 387 21.16 -27.70 -0.19
C LEU A 387 22.21 -27.36 -1.25
N HIS A 388 21.93 -27.65 -2.51
CA HIS A 388 22.80 -27.34 -3.63
C HIS A 388 22.18 -26.26 -4.49
N LEU A 389 22.73 -25.05 -4.40
CA LEU A 389 22.27 -23.88 -5.13
C LEU A 389 23.13 -23.64 -6.36
N THR A 390 22.52 -23.21 -7.46
CA THR A 390 23.23 -22.74 -8.65
C THR A 390 23.11 -21.23 -8.77
N ALA A 391 24.25 -20.55 -8.86
CA ALA A 391 24.29 -19.11 -9.05
C ALA A 391 23.85 -18.74 -10.48
N PRO A 392 23.05 -17.68 -10.68
CA PRO A 392 22.69 -17.24 -12.02
C PRO A 392 23.92 -16.74 -12.77
N ALA A 393 23.91 -16.89 -14.10
CA ALA A 393 24.92 -16.25 -14.93
C ALA A 393 24.80 -14.72 -14.81
N THR A 394 25.91 -14.02 -14.60
CA THR A 394 25.94 -12.56 -14.52
C THR A 394 27.04 -12.00 -15.41
N MET A 395 26.78 -10.84 -16.02
CA MET A 395 27.79 -10.06 -16.74
C MET A 395 28.44 -9.00 -15.84
N ALA A 396 27.90 -8.78 -14.63
CA ALA A 396 28.49 -7.88 -13.66
C ALA A 396 29.74 -8.52 -13.06
N ARG A 397 30.80 -7.72 -12.85
CA ARG A 397 32.05 -8.23 -12.26
C ARG A 397 31.79 -8.85 -10.89
N LEU A 398 30.99 -8.18 -10.06
CA LEU A 398 30.57 -8.61 -8.72
C LEU A 398 29.12 -8.17 -8.48
N GLU A 399 28.29 -9.07 -7.99
CA GLU A 399 26.87 -8.82 -7.71
C GLU A 399 26.51 -9.45 -6.36
N GLY A 400 26.07 -8.64 -5.40
CA GLY A 400 25.67 -9.14 -4.08
C GLY A 400 24.27 -9.73 -4.09
N ARG A 401 24.11 -10.90 -3.49
CA ARG A 401 22.81 -11.56 -3.27
C ARG A 401 22.69 -12.00 -1.83
N THR A 402 21.46 -12.11 -1.32
CA THR A 402 21.20 -12.54 0.06
C THR A 402 20.43 -13.85 0.05
N VAL A 403 20.87 -14.79 0.88
CA VAL A 403 20.14 -16.01 1.23
C VAL A 403 19.56 -15.82 2.63
N LEU A 404 18.30 -16.20 2.84
CA LEU A 404 17.58 -16.10 4.11
C LEU A 404 17.11 -17.50 4.56
N ALA A 405 17.65 -17.92 5.70
CA ALA A 405 17.26 -18.96 6.66
C ALA A 405 16.04 -18.60 7.53
N LEU A 406 14.94 -19.36 7.53
CA LEU A 406 13.81 -19.15 8.43
C LEU A 406 13.55 -20.43 9.22
N PHE A 407 13.61 -20.36 10.54
CA PHE A 407 13.55 -21.51 11.44
C PHE A 407 12.21 -21.60 12.12
N GLU A 408 11.60 -22.78 12.13
CA GLU A 408 10.26 -23.02 12.63
C GLU A 408 10.20 -24.22 13.57
N ILE A 409 9.42 -24.11 14.64
CA ILE A 409 9.12 -25.22 15.57
C ILE A 409 7.60 -25.20 15.78
N ASP A 410 6.95 -26.35 15.60
CA ASP A 410 5.48 -26.48 15.70
C ASP A 410 4.72 -25.43 14.87
N GLY A 411 5.25 -25.13 13.67
CA GLY A 411 4.72 -24.12 12.73
C GLY A 411 4.84 -22.67 13.19
N GLN A 412 5.59 -22.38 14.27
CA GLN A 412 5.94 -21.04 14.70
C GLN A 412 7.35 -20.68 14.23
N THR A 413 7.54 -19.51 13.62
CA THR A 413 8.88 -19.01 13.28
C THR A 413 9.65 -18.59 14.54
N VAL A 414 10.66 -19.38 14.91
CA VAL A 414 11.47 -19.22 16.12
C VAL A 414 12.77 -18.44 15.93
N GLY A 415 13.12 -18.14 14.68
CA GLY A 415 14.30 -17.36 14.35
C GLY A 415 14.57 -17.28 12.85
N PHE A 416 15.56 -16.49 12.49
CA PHE A 416 16.02 -16.39 11.11
C PHE A 416 17.50 -16.03 11.05
N ALA A 417 18.07 -16.27 9.87
CA ALA A 417 19.43 -15.92 9.54
C ALA A 417 19.54 -15.51 8.08
N SER A 418 20.40 -14.56 7.78
CA SER A 418 20.74 -14.20 6.41
C SER A 418 22.24 -14.25 6.17
N ARG A 419 22.62 -14.50 4.93
CA ARG A 419 24.01 -14.47 4.46
C ARG A 419 24.07 -13.79 3.11
N SER A 420 25.00 -12.86 2.95
CA SER A 420 25.32 -12.29 1.64
C SER A 420 26.34 -13.17 0.89
N ILE A 421 26.07 -13.43 -0.38
CA ILE A 421 26.93 -14.17 -1.31
C ILE A 421 27.20 -13.27 -2.51
N ILE A 422 28.46 -13.14 -2.91
CA ILE A 422 28.84 -12.41 -4.11
C ILE A 422 28.83 -13.34 -5.31
N VAL A 423 27.97 -13.06 -6.30
CA VAL A 423 28.03 -13.72 -7.61
C VAL A 423 28.99 -12.92 -8.50
N ALA A 424 30.09 -13.56 -8.89
CA ALA A 424 31.10 -12.97 -9.76
C ALA A 424 30.90 -13.44 -11.20
N ALA A 425 31.39 -12.64 -12.17
CA ALA A 425 31.31 -13.00 -13.58
C ALA A 425 32.03 -14.32 -13.92
N ASP A 426 33.13 -14.61 -13.23
CA ASP A 426 33.94 -15.82 -13.43
C ASP A 426 34.68 -16.24 -12.14
N ALA A 427 35.35 -17.39 -12.21
CA ALA A 427 36.07 -17.97 -11.08
C ALA A 427 37.29 -17.14 -10.63
N SER A 428 37.91 -16.36 -11.53
CA SER A 428 39.04 -15.50 -11.17
C SER A 428 38.56 -14.33 -10.32
N ALA A 429 37.46 -13.69 -10.71
CA ALA A 429 36.85 -12.60 -9.95
C ALA A 429 36.30 -13.08 -8.60
N ALA A 430 35.76 -14.30 -8.52
CA ALA A 430 35.33 -14.89 -7.26
C ALA A 430 36.51 -15.15 -6.30
N ALA A 431 37.65 -15.61 -6.82
CA ALA A 431 38.85 -15.91 -6.01
C ALA A 431 39.53 -14.66 -5.41
N GLU A 432 39.29 -13.47 -5.97
CA GLU A 432 39.76 -12.19 -5.42
C GLU A 432 38.98 -11.77 -4.15
N ILE A 433 37.82 -12.36 -3.89
CA ILE A 433 36.94 -12.00 -2.77
C ILE A 433 37.30 -12.88 -1.56
N GLU A 434 38.11 -12.33 -0.67
CA GLU A 434 38.36 -12.90 0.65
C GLU A 434 37.40 -12.29 1.68
N LEU A 435 36.71 -13.11 2.48
CA LEU A 435 35.86 -12.62 3.57
C LEU A 435 36.72 -11.87 4.58
N LYS A 436 36.54 -10.55 4.67
CA LYS A 436 36.90 -9.86 5.91
C LYS A 436 35.93 -10.34 7.00
N PRO A 437 36.40 -10.66 8.22
CA PRO A 437 35.52 -10.93 9.34
C PRO A 437 34.55 -9.75 9.47
N GLN A 438 33.26 -10.02 9.28
CA GLN A 438 32.24 -9.02 9.51
C GLN A 438 32.26 -8.67 11.00
N GLU A 439 32.39 -7.39 11.35
CA GLU A 439 32.33 -6.96 12.75
C GLU A 439 31.02 -7.45 13.37
N GLU A 440 31.10 -7.97 14.60
CA GLU A 440 29.96 -8.39 15.44
C GLU A 440 29.04 -7.20 15.72
N SER A 441 28.22 -6.78 14.76
CA SER A 441 27.12 -5.87 15.07
C SER A 441 25.98 -6.02 14.06
N SER A 442 25.32 -7.17 14.10
CA SER A 442 23.94 -7.25 13.63
C SER A 442 23.06 -7.56 14.84
N PRO A 443 22.03 -6.75 15.14
CA PRO A 443 21.13 -7.05 16.24
C PRO A 443 20.43 -8.39 15.99
N PRO A 444 20.05 -9.11 17.06
CA PRO A 444 19.36 -10.38 16.94
C PRO A 444 18.04 -10.19 16.20
N LEU A 445 18.03 -10.75 15.00
CA LEU A 445 16.88 -10.94 14.15
C LEU A 445 16.20 -12.24 14.62
N GLY A 446 15.34 -12.14 15.65
CA GLY A 446 14.59 -13.27 16.22
C GLY A 446 13.09 -13.00 16.17
N MET A 447 12.30 -13.91 15.63
CA MET A 447 10.84 -13.82 15.54
C MET A 447 10.15 -14.52 16.74
N PRO A 448 8.86 -14.22 17.05
CA PRO A 448 8.21 -14.56 18.33
C PRO A 448 8.10 -16.04 18.65
N THR A 449 8.13 -16.36 19.94
CA THR A 449 8.02 -17.73 20.50
C THR A 449 7.18 -17.84 21.78
N ALA A 450 6.17 -16.99 22.00
CA ALA A 450 5.30 -17.14 23.19
C ALA A 450 3.98 -16.34 23.06
N THR A 451 2.78 -16.90 22.85
CA THR A 451 2.23 -18.13 23.48
C THR A 451 1.00 -18.71 22.77
N GLU A 452 0.63 -18.20 21.59
CA GLU A 452 -0.39 -18.77 20.69
C GLU A 452 0.03 -18.46 19.25
N ALA A 453 0.19 -19.47 18.40
CA ALA A 453 0.60 -19.26 17.02
C ALA A 453 -0.53 -18.60 16.22
N PRO A 454 -0.24 -17.59 15.38
CA PRO A 454 -1.19 -17.16 14.37
C PRO A 454 -1.57 -18.32 13.45
N ASP A 455 -2.82 -18.39 13.02
CA ASP A 455 -3.30 -19.45 12.12
C ASP A 455 -2.55 -19.46 10.78
N LEU A 456 -2.21 -18.25 10.30
CA LEU A 456 -1.36 -18.04 9.14
C LEU A 456 -0.38 -16.90 9.41
N THR A 457 0.91 -17.20 9.31
CA THR A 457 1.97 -16.18 9.23
C THR A 457 2.38 -16.00 7.79
N VAL A 458 2.31 -14.75 7.31
CA VAL A 458 2.73 -14.32 5.99
C VAL A 458 3.98 -13.48 6.16
N ARG A 459 5.07 -13.86 5.49
CA ARG A 459 6.29 -13.07 5.49
C ARG A 459 6.59 -12.57 4.09
N ILE A 460 6.82 -11.26 3.98
CA ILE A 460 7.03 -10.54 2.74
C ILE A 460 8.41 -9.88 2.79
N THR A 461 9.30 -10.28 1.90
CA THR A 461 10.63 -9.68 1.75
C THR A 461 10.77 -9.03 0.38
N LEU A 462 11.60 -7.99 0.27
CA LEU A 462 11.91 -7.39 -1.03
C LEU A 462 12.75 -8.37 -1.85
N ALA A 463 12.43 -8.53 -3.13
CA ALA A 463 13.27 -9.31 -4.02
C ALA A 463 14.56 -8.54 -4.33
N GLY A 464 15.70 -9.24 -4.34
CA GLY A 464 16.99 -8.67 -4.73
C GLY A 464 17.12 -8.46 -6.24
N VAL A 465 16.25 -9.11 -7.03
CA VAL A 465 16.21 -9.05 -8.50
C VAL A 465 14.81 -8.73 -8.98
N GLY A 466 14.68 -8.05 -10.12
CA GLY A 466 13.41 -7.97 -10.86
C GLY A 466 12.64 -6.65 -10.70
N GLY A 467 13.24 -5.63 -10.12
CA GLY A 467 12.65 -4.30 -9.96
C GLY A 467 12.08 -4.06 -8.55
N PRO A 468 11.79 -2.80 -8.20
CA PRO A 468 11.43 -2.42 -6.83
C PRO A 468 10.08 -2.94 -6.34
N GLY A 469 9.19 -3.33 -7.27
CA GLY A 469 7.86 -3.88 -6.96
C GLY A 469 7.81 -5.39 -6.78
N ARG A 470 8.95 -6.08 -6.86
CA ARG A 470 8.96 -7.54 -6.74
C ARG A 470 9.13 -7.94 -5.28
N LEU A 471 8.16 -8.69 -4.77
CA LEU A 471 8.03 -9.15 -3.39
C LEU A 471 8.06 -10.67 -3.35
N LEU A 472 8.69 -11.22 -2.31
CA LEU A 472 8.75 -12.67 -2.06
C LEU A 472 7.93 -13.01 -0.83
N TRP A 473 6.92 -13.85 -1.02
CA TRP A 473 5.97 -14.25 0.01
C TRP A 473 6.26 -15.67 0.47
N THR A 474 6.42 -15.84 1.78
CA THR A 474 6.54 -17.16 2.42
C THR A 474 5.45 -17.32 3.46
N LEU A 475 4.84 -18.52 3.50
CA LEU A 475 3.69 -18.82 4.34
C LEU A 475 4.04 -19.87 5.39
N SER A 476 3.53 -19.72 6.61
CA SER A 476 3.74 -20.67 7.70
C SER A 476 2.45 -20.82 8.51
N THR A 477 2.16 -22.03 8.99
CA THR A 477 0.95 -22.34 9.76
C THR A 477 1.25 -23.38 10.83
N PRO A 478 0.64 -23.29 12.02
CA PRO A 478 0.78 -24.29 13.09
C PRO A 478 0.02 -25.59 12.80
N TYR A 479 -0.78 -25.65 11.72
CA TYR A 479 -1.60 -26.81 11.42
C TYR A 479 -0.80 -27.88 10.65
N PRO A 480 -0.58 -29.08 11.23
CA PRO A 480 0.21 -30.11 10.60
C PRO A 480 -0.50 -30.67 9.35
N GLY A 481 0.27 -30.93 8.29
CA GLY A 481 -0.24 -31.51 7.04
C GLY A 481 -0.89 -30.50 6.09
N VAL A 482 -0.96 -29.21 6.45
CA VAL A 482 -1.38 -28.17 5.52
C VAL A 482 -0.28 -27.94 4.48
N ALA A 483 -0.59 -28.16 3.21
CA ALA A 483 0.36 -27.94 2.12
C ALA A 483 0.59 -26.44 1.90
N VAL A 484 1.77 -25.98 2.30
CA VAL A 484 2.27 -24.62 2.03
C VAL A 484 3.24 -24.65 0.83
N PRO A 485 3.29 -23.59 0.00
CA PRO A 485 4.23 -23.51 -1.11
C PRO A 485 5.68 -23.68 -0.64
N ASP A 486 6.43 -24.57 -1.30
CA ASP A 486 7.84 -24.84 -1.03
C ASP A 486 8.71 -23.64 -1.41
N GLU A 487 8.58 -23.17 -2.65
CA GLU A 487 9.24 -21.95 -3.13
C GLU A 487 8.46 -20.69 -2.71
N PRO A 488 9.15 -19.57 -2.43
CA PRO A 488 8.49 -18.29 -2.19
C PRO A 488 7.57 -17.89 -3.36
N ILE A 489 6.35 -17.46 -3.02
CA ILE A 489 5.44 -16.88 -4.00
C ILE A 489 6.03 -15.54 -4.45
N VAL A 490 6.27 -15.40 -5.74
CA VAL A 490 6.73 -14.14 -6.34
C VAL A 490 5.52 -13.28 -6.68
N VAL A 491 5.42 -12.10 -6.08
CA VAL A 491 4.41 -11.08 -6.37
C VAL A 491 5.11 -9.88 -7.01
N ASP A 492 4.57 -9.33 -8.09
CA ASP A 492 5.11 -8.14 -8.76
C ASP A 492 4.03 -7.06 -8.86
N ILE A 493 4.12 -6.07 -7.97
CA ILE A 493 3.22 -4.90 -7.96
C ILE A 493 3.66 -3.81 -8.95
N GLY A 494 4.68 -4.08 -9.78
CA GLY A 494 5.18 -3.26 -10.88
C GLY A 494 6.15 -2.16 -10.46
N GLY A 495 5.80 -1.34 -9.47
CA GLY A 495 6.59 -0.20 -9.00
C GLY A 495 6.94 -0.28 -7.52
N GLU A 496 7.55 0.78 -6.99
CA GLU A 496 7.79 0.93 -5.55
C GLU A 496 6.48 0.72 -4.76
N SER A 497 6.58 0.00 -3.65
CA SER A 497 5.42 -0.36 -2.84
C SER A 497 4.69 0.83 -2.22
N SER A 498 5.43 1.87 -1.85
CA SER A 498 4.89 3.14 -1.39
C SER A 498 4.04 3.82 -2.47
N GLU A 499 4.52 3.83 -3.72
CA GLU A 499 3.78 4.39 -4.85
C GLU A 499 2.54 3.58 -5.20
N PHE A 500 2.63 2.25 -5.18
CA PHE A 500 1.47 1.37 -5.36
C PHE A 500 0.42 1.61 -4.28
N ALA A 501 0.82 1.60 -3.00
CA ALA A 501 -0.06 1.88 -1.88
C ALA A 501 -0.72 3.27 -1.98
N ARG A 502 0.06 4.29 -2.36
CA ARG A 502 -0.43 5.65 -2.60
C ARG A 502 -1.50 5.65 -3.68
N GLN A 503 -1.26 5.00 -4.82
CA GLN A 503 -2.24 4.93 -5.90
C GLN A 503 -3.52 4.21 -5.49
N LEU A 504 -3.44 3.18 -4.62
CA LEU A 504 -4.62 2.48 -4.11
C LEU A 504 -5.50 3.41 -3.27
N VAL A 505 -4.90 4.16 -2.34
CA VAL A 505 -5.68 5.03 -1.43
C VAL A 505 -6.01 6.39 -2.03
N GLU A 506 -5.49 6.69 -3.22
CA GLU A 506 -5.71 7.94 -3.94
C GLU A 506 -7.20 8.17 -4.26
N GLY A 507 -7.77 9.18 -3.61
CA GLY A 507 -9.15 9.59 -3.80
C GLY A 507 -10.18 8.85 -2.94
N LEU A 508 -9.76 8.01 -1.99
CA LEU A 508 -10.67 7.49 -0.94
C LEU A 508 -11.22 8.62 -0.08
N GLY A 509 -10.39 9.59 0.31
CA GLY A 509 -10.83 10.77 1.07
C GLY A 509 -11.95 11.56 0.36
N PHE A 510 -11.96 11.60 -0.97
CA PHE A 510 -13.03 12.25 -1.72
C PHE A 510 -14.34 11.48 -1.75
N ARG A 511 -14.32 10.18 -1.46
CA ARG A 511 -15.47 9.28 -1.53
C ARG A 511 -16.04 8.96 -0.16
N GLU A 512 -15.34 9.34 0.91
CA GLU A 512 -15.80 9.13 2.29
C GLU A 512 -17.21 9.69 2.49
N GLY A 513 -18.12 8.84 2.97
CA GLY A 513 -19.52 9.20 3.20
C GLY A 513 -20.38 9.33 1.93
N LYS A 514 -19.84 9.09 0.73
CA LYS A 514 -20.56 9.26 -0.55
C LYS A 514 -21.06 7.93 -1.13
N PRO A 515 -22.13 7.95 -1.96
CA PRO A 515 -22.58 6.78 -2.70
C PRO A 515 -21.47 6.10 -3.51
N GLY A 516 -21.46 4.76 -3.56
CA GLY A 516 -20.51 3.97 -4.34
C GLY A 516 -19.13 3.74 -3.69
N ILE A 517 -18.90 4.23 -2.47
CA ILE A 517 -17.66 3.96 -1.71
C ILE A 517 -17.42 2.45 -1.50
N TYR A 518 -18.48 1.67 -1.30
CA TYR A 518 -18.41 0.23 -1.10
C TYR A 518 -17.86 -0.48 -2.35
N ASP A 519 -18.47 -0.24 -3.52
CA ASP A 519 -18.02 -0.79 -4.81
C ASP A 519 -16.60 -0.36 -5.16
N TYR A 520 -16.25 0.88 -4.82
CA TYR A 520 -14.90 1.40 -5.03
C TYR A 520 -13.86 0.66 -4.18
N LEU A 521 -14.15 0.43 -2.90
CA LEU A 521 -13.30 -0.37 -2.02
C LEU A 521 -13.23 -1.83 -2.47
N LEU A 522 -14.33 -2.42 -2.96
CA LEU A 522 -14.29 -3.76 -3.56
C LEU A 522 -13.35 -3.83 -4.76
N GLY A 523 -13.40 -2.84 -5.66
CA GLY A 523 -12.50 -2.75 -6.80
C GLY A 523 -11.02 -2.61 -6.39
N LEU A 524 -10.75 -1.83 -5.36
CA LEU A 524 -9.41 -1.71 -4.76
C LEU A 524 -8.95 -3.05 -4.18
N GLY A 525 -9.79 -3.68 -3.36
CA GLY A 525 -9.48 -4.97 -2.76
C GLY A 525 -9.26 -6.08 -3.79
N ASN A 526 -9.98 -6.05 -4.92
CA ASN A 526 -9.73 -6.93 -6.05
C ASN A 526 -8.39 -6.64 -6.72
N THR A 527 -8.01 -5.37 -6.87
CA THR A 527 -6.70 -4.98 -7.44
C THR A 527 -5.53 -5.52 -6.61
N ILE A 528 -5.68 -5.55 -5.28
CA ILE A 528 -4.70 -6.16 -4.36
C ILE A 528 -4.76 -7.69 -4.48
N ALA A 529 -5.96 -8.29 -4.46
CA ALA A 529 -6.13 -9.73 -4.54
C ALA A 529 -5.58 -10.33 -5.85
N ASP A 530 -5.71 -9.61 -6.97
CA ASP A 530 -5.21 -10.00 -8.29
C ASP A 530 -3.67 -10.14 -8.35
N GLN A 531 -2.95 -9.58 -7.35
CA GLN A 531 -1.50 -9.74 -7.23
C GLN A 531 -1.09 -11.11 -6.65
N LEU A 532 -2.02 -11.82 -6.02
CA LEU A 532 -1.75 -13.04 -5.27
C LEU A 532 -2.23 -14.29 -6.03
N PRO A 533 -1.44 -15.38 -6.07
CA PRO A 533 -1.87 -16.62 -6.70
C PRO A 533 -2.90 -17.37 -5.84
N GLN A 534 -3.67 -18.25 -6.49
CA GLN A 534 -4.67 -19.11 -5.83
C GLN A 534 -4.10 -19.91 -4.66
N SER A 535 -2.83 -20.35 -4.74
CA SER A 535 -2.17 -21.12 -3.67
C SER A 535 -2.12 -20.39 -2.32
N PHE A 536 -2.08 -19.05 -2.32
CA PHE A 536 -2.18 -18.27 -1.09
C PHE A 536 -3.58 -18.40 -0.47
N PHE A 537 -4.62 -18.22 -1.29
CA PHE A 537 -6.01 -18.29 -0.85
C PHE A 537 -6.40 -19.70 -0.39
N ASP A 538 -5.84 -20.74 -1.01
CA ASP A 538 -6.06 -22.13 -0.59
C ASP A 538 -5.54 -22.38 0.83
N VAL A 539 -4.31 -21.93 1.13
CA VAL A 539 -3.73 -22.05 2.48
C VAL A 539 -4.55 -21.25 3.49
N LEU A 540 -4.91 -20.00 3.15
CA LEU A 540 -5.73 -19.14 4.01
C LEU A 540 -7.10 -19.78 4.30
N GLY A 541 -7.74 -20.38 3.29
CA GLY A 541 -9.02 -21.06 3.44
C GLY A 541 -8.96 -22.28 4.37
N VAL A 542 -7.89 -23.08 4.30
CA VAL A 542 -7.66 -24.19 5.23
C VAL A 542 -7.47 -23.69 6.66
N CYS A 543 -6.65 -22.65 6.84
CA CYS A 543 -6.44 -22.02 8.16
C CYS A 543 -7.74 -21.45 8.74
N ALA A 544 -8.56 -20.81 7.90
CA ALA A 544 -9.89 -20.33 8.26
C ALA A 544 -10.83 -21.48 8.67
N GLY A 545 -10.78 -22.62 7.99
CA GLY A 545 -11.54 -23.82 8.37
C GLY A 545 -11.19 -24.34 9.77
N HIS A 546 -9.90 -24.37 10.12
CA HIS A 546 -9.45 -24.74 11.47
C HIS A 546 -9.93 -23.74 12.53
N ALA A 547 -9.81 -22.44 12.26
CA ALA A 547 -10.29 -21.40 13.16
C ALA A 547 -11.82 -21.47 13.36
N ALA A 548 -12.58 -21.70 12.29
CA ALA A 548 -14.03 -21.86 12.34
C ALA A 548 -14.45 -23.09 13.16
N ALA A 549 -13.71 -24.21 13.07
CA ALA A 549 -13.94 -25.38 13.90
C ALA A 549 -13.73 -25.09 15.40
N ALA A 550 -12.90 -24.11 15.74
CA ALA A 550 -12.70 -23.58 17.09
C ALA A 550 -13.69 -22.45 17.46
N GLY A 551 -14.64 -22.10 16.59
CA GLY A 551 -15.66 -21.08 16.85
C GLY A 551 -15.15 -19.64 16.83
N ARG A 552 -14.03 -19.37 16.14
CA ARG A 552 -13.39 -18.05 16.06
C ARG A 552 -13.05 -17.69 14.61
N ALA A 553 -12.78 -16.41 14.35
CA ALA A 553 -12.18 -15.99 13.06
C ALA A 553 -10.70 -16.41 13.00
N PRO A 554 -10.14 -16.58 11.79
CA PRO A 554 -8.71 -16.81 11.63
C PRO A 554 -7.90 -15.57 12.02
N THR A 555 -6.70 -15.82 12.51
CA THR A 555 -5.66 -14.83 12.80
C THR A 555 -4.61 -14.86 11.70
N VAL A 556 -4.29 -13.69 11.15
CA VAL A 556 -3.29 -13.56 10.09
C VAL A 556 -2.22 -12.59 10.56
N PHE A 557 -0.97 -13.02 10.56
CA PHE A 557 0.16 -12.20 10.94
C PHE A 557 1.05 -11.88 9.74
N ILE A 558 1.10 -10.62 9.33
CA ILE A 558 1.88 -10.15 8.18
C ILE A 558 3.18 -9.53 8.67
N VAL A 559 4.31 -10.12 8.31
CA VAL A 559 5.64 -9.68 8.70
C VAL A 559 6.39 -9.24 7.45
N SER A 560 6.64 -7.95 7.28
CA SER A 560 6.96 -7.39 5.97
C SER A 560 8.12 -6.40 6.00
N GLU A 561 9.06 -6.53 5.06
CA GLU A 561 10.03 -5.46 4.71
C GLU A 561 9.35 -4.31 3.92
N GLU A 562 8.11 -4.53 3.52
CA GLU A 562 7.25 -3.61 2.78
C GLU A 562 6.14 -3.10 3.73
N PRO A 563 6.22 -1.85 4.24
CA PRO A 563 5.28 -1.35 5.24
C PRO A 563 4.06 -0.61 4.69
N HIS A 564 3.95 -0.39 3.38
CA HIS A 564 2.97 0.52 2.77
C HIS A 564 1.73 -0.18 2.26
N VAL A 565 1.85 -1.34 1.59
CA VAL A 565 0.68 -1.97 0.94
C VAL A 565 -0.29 -2.49 2.00
N PRO A 566 -1.56 -2.06 1.97
CA PRO A 566 -2.56 -2.43 2.97
C PRO A 566 -3.21 -3.77 2.60
N TRP A 567 -2.45 -4.86 2.74
CA TRP A 567 -2.86 -6.21 2.36
C TRP A 567 -4.19 -6.65 3.02
N GLU A 568 -4.54 -6.11 4.19
CA GLU A 568 -5.83 -6.35 4.84
C GLU A 568 -7.05 -5.85 4.05
N LEU A 569 -6.86 -4.98 3.05
CA LEU A 569 -7.92 -4.52 2.16
C LEU A 569 -8.19 -5.47 1.00
N MET A 570 -7.38 -6.52 0.82
CA MET A 570 -7.61 -7.51 -0.23
C MET A 570 -9.01 -8.14 -0.10
N THR A 571 -9.69 -8.34 -1.22
CA THR A 571 -11.00 -8.99 -1.26
C THR A 571 -10.84 -10.51 -1.27
N LEU A 572 -11.63 -11.20 -0.48
CA LEU A 572 -11.82 -12.65 -0.54
C LEU A 572 -12.99 -12.97 -1.46
N LEU A 573 -12.75 -13.78 -2.49
CA LEU A 573 -13.81 -14.23 -3.40
C LEU A 573 -14.89 -15.02 -2.65
N GLU A 574 -14.45 -15.85 -1.70
CA GLU A 574 -15.31 -16.64 -0.81
C GLU A 574 -15.05 -16.20 0.65
N PRO A 575 -15.84 -15.24 1.19
CA PRO A 575 -15.66 -14.77 2.56
C PRO A 575 -16.02 -15.87 3.58
N PHE A 576 -15.27 -15.94 4.68
CA PHE A 576 -15.51 -16.91 5.76
C PHE A 576 -16.81 -16.62 6.52
N ASP A 577 -17.14 -15.34 6.67
CA ASP A 577 -18.40 -14.83 7.21
C ASP A 577 -19.11 -13.98 6.14
N ALA A 578 -20.16 -14.57 5.55
CA ALA A 578 -20.98 -13.92 4.54
C ALA A 578 -21.79 -12.71 5.07
N SER A 579 -21.88 -12.52 6.38
CA SER A 579 -22.55 -11.36 6.99
C SER A 579 -21.65 -10.12 7.09
N ALA A 580 -20.35 -10.30 6.89
CA ALA A 580 -19.32 -9.27 6.90
C ALA A 580 -18.85 -8.94 5.46
N PRO A 581 -18.31 -7.74 5.21
CA PRO A 581 -17.76 -7.40 3.90
C PRO A 581 -16.52 -8.27 3.59
N PRO A 582 -16.23 -8.55 2.32
CA PRO A 582 -15.26 -9.57 1.92
C PRO A 582 -13.78 -9.15 2.06
N PHE A 583 -13.49 -8.05 2.75
CA PHE A 583 -12.11 -7.62 2.98
C PHE A 583 -11.41 -8.51 4.01
N LEU A 584 -10.17 -8.90 3.78
CA LEU A 584 -9.40 -9.75 4.71
C LEU A 584 -9.45 -9.22 6.14
N GLY A 585 -9.26 -7.92 6.35
CA GLY A 585 -9.29 -7.28 7.66
C GLY A 585 -10.66 -7.24 8.35
N ALA A 586 -11.75 -7.58 7.66
CA ALA A 586 -13.09 -7.77 8.23
C ALA A 586 -13.41 -9.25 8.48
N GLN A 587 -12.69 -10.16 7.80
CA GLN A 587 -12.88 -11.61 7.82
C GLN A 587 -11.90 -12.33 8.77
N ALA A 588 -10.74 -11.71 9.02
CA ALA A 588 -9.65 -12.24 9.83
C ALA A 588 -9.11 -11.17 10.78
N SER A 589 -8.60 -11.60 11.93
CA SER A 589 -7.95 -10.73 12.91
C SER A 589 -6.50 -10.54 12.47
N VAL A 590 -6.26 -9.47 11.70
CA VAL A 590 -4.98 -9.18 11.04
C VAL A 590 -4.11 -8.30 11.93
N GLY A 591 -2.87 -8.73 12.15
CA GLY A 591 -1.79 -7.89 12.67
C GLY A 591 -0.65 -7.79 11.65
N ARG A 592 0.06 -6.67 11.63
CA ARG A 592 1.25 -6.51 10.77
C ARG A 592 2.48 -6.06 11.54
N TRP A 593 3.67 -6.44 11.10
CA TRP A 593 4.93 -5.99 11.70
C TRP A 593 5.96 -5.68 10.62
N VAL A 594 6.71 -4.59 10.82
CA VAL A 594 7.73 -4.15 9.86
C VAL A 594 9.06 -4.80 10.19
N LEU A 595 9.71 -5.39 9.20
CA LEU A 595 11.07 -5.90 9.27
C LEU A 595 12.05 -4.76 9.03
N GLY A 596 12.96 -4.53 9.98
CA GLY A 596 13.99 -3.52 9.88
C GLY A 596 15.31 -3.98 10.48
N ASN A 597 16.43 -3.49 9.93
CA ASN A 597 17.78 -3.93 10.30
C ASN A 597 18.25 -3.48 11.71
N ARG A 598 17.51 -2.58 12.37
CA ARG A 598 17.88 -2.05 13.70
C ARG A 598 16.73 -2.06 14.70
N ARG A 599 15.57 -1.56 14.27
CA ARG A 599 14.31 -1.45 15.01
C ARG A 599 13.19 -1.55 13.97
N PRO A 600 11.97 -1.98 14.34
CA PRO A 600 11.40 -2.23 15.68
C PRO A 600 11.95 -3.43 16.45
N LYS A 601 11.55 -3.57 17.72
CA LYS A 601 11.88 -4.73 18.56
C LYS A 601 11.34 -6.02 17.90
N LEU A 602 12.19 -7.03 17.82
CA LEU A 602 11.82 -8.38 17.42
C LEU A 602 12.14 -9.33 18.59
N PRO A 603 11.20 -10.19 19.01
CA PRO A 603 9.83 -10.28 18.51
C PRO A 603 8.93 -9.10 18.89
N PRO A 604 7.87 -8.80 18.10
CA PRO A 604 6.79 -7.91 18.55
C PRO A 604 6.22 -8.36 19.90
N PRO A 605 5.85 -7.42 20.78
CA PRO A 605 5.17 -7.76 22.03
C PRO A 605 3.81 -8.43 21.77
N GLU A 606 3.50 -9.45 22.57
CA GLU A 606 2.17 -10.10 22.61
C GLU A 606 1.37 -9.71 23.87
N GLN A 607 2.01 -9.03 24.82
CA GLN A 607 1.39 -8.52 26.03
C GLN A 607 1.97 -7.15 26.37
N LEU A 608 1.11 -6.24 26.80
CA LEU A 608 1.49 -4.95 27.35
C LEU A 608 0.65 -4.69 28.60
N THR A 609 1.33 -4.52 29.74
CA THR A 609 0.71 -3.99 30.96
C THR A 609 0.59 -2.48 30.82
N VAL A 610 -0.63 -1.97 31.01
CA VAL A 610 -0.97 -0.56 30.84
C VAL A 610 -1.28 0.03 32.21
N GLU A 611 -0.32 0.76 32.76
CA GLU A 611 -0.46 1.49 34.03
C GLU A 611 -0.92 2.94 33.77
N ALA A 612 -0.43 3.55 32.69
CA ALA A 612 -0.70 4.94 32.38
C ALA A 612 -0.99 5.17 30.89
N MET A 613 -1.90 6.13 30.63
CA MET A 613 -2.30 6.55 29.30
C MET A 613 -2.07 8.06 29.16
N ALA A 614 -1.39 8.48 28.11
CA ALA A 614 -1.32 9.89 27.70
C ALA A 614 -2.28 10.12 26.54
N VAL A 615 -3.08 11.17 26.64
CA VAL A 615 -4.08 11.56 25.64
C VAL A 615 -3.66 12.91 25.07
N ILE A 616 -3.10 12.88 23.87
CA ILE A 616 -2.56 14.02 23.14
C ILE A 616 -3.67 14.58 22.26
N SER A 617 -4.13 15.80 22.57
CA SER A 617 -5.21 16.46 21.83
C SER A 617 -5.01 17.98 21.84
N GLY A 618 -5.72 18.69 20.97
CA GLY A 618 -5.54 20.13 20.79
C GLY A 618 -6.82 20.86 20.44
N VAL A 619 -6.97 22.07 20.99
CA VAL A 619 -8.00 23.02 20.58
C VAL A 619 -7.43 23.94 19.52
N TYR A 620 -7.72 23.65 18.25
CA TYR A 620 -7.23 24.44 17.13
C TYR A 620 -7.99 25.77 17.03
N ASP A 621 -7.28 26.86 16.81
CA ASP A 621 -7.90 28.10 16.34
C ASP A 621 -7.74 28.21 14.82
N SER A 622 -8.63 28.96 14.17
CA SER A 622 -8.57 29.16 12.72
C SER A 622 -7.36 29.97 12.27
N SER A 623 -6.48 30.41 13.18
CA SER A 623 -5.33 31.26 12.85
C SER A 623 -4.25 30.53 12.04
N HIS A 624 -4.18 29.20 12.16
CA HIS A 624 -3.26 28.33 11.42
C HIS A 624 -3.94 27.57 10.27
N GLY A 625 -5.16 27.94 9.88
CA GLY A 625 -5.89 27.32 8.76
C GLY A 625 -6.57 25.98 9.07
N TRP A 626 -6.50 25.51 10.32
CA TRP A 626 -7.14 24.27 10.77
C TRP A 626 -8.41 24.55 11.57
N SER A 627 -9.50 23.83 11.26
CA SER A 627 -10.76 23.94 11.99
C SER A 627 -10.71 23.15 13.31
N ARG A 628 -11.56 23.50 14.27
CA ARG A 628 -11.72 22.68 15.49
C ARG A 628 -12.26 21.28 15.16
N LEU A 629 -11.73 20.29 15.86
CA LEU A 629 -12.18 18.89 15.84
C LEU A 629 -12.99 18.64 17.12
N LEU A 630 -14.28 18.97 17.09
CA LEU A 630 -15.10 18.91 18.29
C LEU A 630 -15.31 17.48 18.78
N ASP A 631 -15.32 16.47 17.88
CA ASP A 631 -15.41 15.07 18.31
C ASP A 631 -14.07 14.58 18.87
N ALA A 632 -12.93 14.94 18.29
CA ALA A 632 -11.60 14.65 18.86
C ALA A 632 -11.39 15.27 20.26
N GLU A 633 -11.89 16.49 20.50
CA GLU A 633 -11.86 17.11 21.83
C GLU A 633 -12.70 16.30 22.84
N ARG A 634 -13.93 15.91 22.46
CA ARG A 634 -14.80 15.06 23.30
C ARG A 634 -14.20 13.68 23.56
N GLU A 635 -13.57 13.10 22.55
CA GLU A 635 -12.85 11.84 22.65
C GLU A 635 -11.75 11.92 23.70
N ALA A 636 -10.92 12.96 23.65
CA ALA A 636 -9.84 13.13 24.59
C ALA A 636 -10.35 13.30 26.03
N GLU A 637 -11.39 14.12 26.22
CA GLU A 637 -12.06 14.30 27.52
C GLU A 637 -12.61 12.98 28.06
N GLU A 638 -13.25 12.19 27.20
CA GLU A 638 -13.82 10.89 27.57
C GLU A 638 -12.74 9.89 27.97
N LEU A 639 -11.68 9.74 27.18
CA LEU A 639 -10.58 8.82 27.49
C LEU A 639 -9.86 9.23 28.79
N CYS A 640 -9.67 10.53 29.02
CA CYS A 640 -9.10 11.02 30.28
C CYS A 640 -10.02 10.67 31.47
N ARG A 641 -11.33 10.88 31.32
CA ARG A 641 -12.33 10.62 32.37
C ARG A 641 -12.48 9.13 32.69
N VAL A 642 -12.56 8.27 31.67
CA VAL A 642 -12.84 6.84 31.83
C VAL A 642 -11.60 6.06 32.25
N TYR A 643 -10.44 6.38 31.68
CA TYR A 643 -9.21 5.60 31.85
C TYR A 643 -8.15 6.28 32.72
N ASN A 644 -8.52 7.39 33.39
CA ASN A 644 -7.61 8.25 34.14
C ASN A 644 -6.39 8.67 33.30
N GLY A 645 -6.64 8.97 32.02
CA GLY A 645 -5.63 9.41 31.08
C GLY A 645 -5.09 10.80 31.44
N VAL A 646 -3.80 11.01 31.23
CA VAL A 646 -3.16 12.31 31.39
C VAL A 646 -3.36 13.10 30.11
N ALA A 647 -4.12 14.19 30.19
CA ALA A 647 -4.30 15.13 29.09
C ALA A 647 -2.96 15.82 28.78
N VAL A 648 -2.59 15.84 27.50
CA VAL A 648 -1.40 16.52 27.00
C VAL A 648 -1.82 17.45 25.87
N ASP A 649 -1.63 18.75 26.07
CA ASP A 649 -1.88 19.74 25.01
C ASP A 649 -0.92 19.48 23.85
N ALA A 650 -1.47 19.34 22.65
CA ALA A 650 -0.74 19.01 21.44
C ALA A 650 0.03 20.22 20.86
N ILE A 651 0.91 20.81 21.67
CA ILE A 651 1.92 21.79 21.23
C ILE A 651 3.29 21.09 21.15
N THR A 652 4.19 21.59 20.30
CA THR A 652 5.49 20.96 20.02
C THR A 652 6.28 20.59 21.29
N PRO A 653 6.45 21.48 22.30
CA PRO A 653 7.23 21.14 23.48
C PRO A 653 6.67 19.97 24.29
N ASN A 654 5.34 19.89 24.41
CA ASN A 654 4.66 18.86 25.19
C ASN A 654 4.69 17.50 24.48
N VAL A 655 4.42 17.49 23.16
CA VAL A 655 4.48 16.25 22.37
C VAL A 655 5.91 15.70 22.34
N LEU A 656 6.92 16.56 22.15
CA LEU A 656 8.32 16.14 22.27
C LEU A 656 8.68 15.69 23.70
N GLY A 657 8.01 16.23 24.73
CA GLY A 657 8.06 15.74 26.10
C GLY A 657 7.54 14.30 26.23
N CYS A 658 6.36 14.02 25.65
CA CYS A 658 5.81 12.66 25.61
C CYS A 658 6.78 11.67 24.97
N LEU A 659 7.37 12.03 23.83
CA LEU A 659 8.38 11.19 23.16
C LEU A 659 9.64 10.95 24.01
N ARG A 660 9.89 11.78 25.03
CA ARG A 660 10.96 11.62 26.02
C ARG A 660 10.52 10.86 27.27
N GLY A 661 9.25 10.50 27.37
CA GLY A 661 8.67 9.79 28.51
C GLY A 661 8.01 10.70 29.55
N GLU A 662 7.67 11.95 29.19
CA GLU A 662 7.02 12.91 30.09
C GLU A 662 5.67 13.37 29.51
N PRO A 663 4.52 12.99 30.09
CA PRO A 663 4.38 12.07 31.24
C PRO A 663 4.75 10.62 30.89
N PRO A 664 5.07 9.79 31.90
CA PRO A 664 5.24 8.35 31.67
C PRO A 664 3.90 7.74 31.27
N ALA A 665 3.87 7.04 30.13
CA ALA A 665 2.67 6.37 29.65
C ALA A 665 3.02 5.11 28.83
N ASP A 666 2.16 4.10 28.94
CA ASP A 666 2.20 2.84 28.18
C ASP A 666 1.26 2.88 26.98
N VAL A 667 0.32 3.84 26.96
CA VAL A 667 -0.55 4.10 25.83
C VAL A 667 -0.44 5.57 25.45
N TRP A 668 -0.19 5.85 24.18
CA TRP A 668 -0.28 7.19 23.60
C TRP A 668 -1.45 7.24 22.63
N HIS A 669 -2.42 8.07 22.94
CA HIS A 669 -3.58 8.30 22.10
C HIS A 669 -3.48 9.71 21.51
N PHE A 670 -3.46 9.82 20.18
CA PHE A 670 -3.43 11.09 19.47
C PHE A 670 -4.80 11.35 18.84
N ALA A 671 -5.42 12.48 19.17
CA ALA A 671 -6.69 12.95 18.60
C ALA A 671 -6.48 14.33 17.95
N LEU A 672 -5.97 14.35 16.71
CA LEU A 672 -5.39 15.53 16.06
C LEU A 672 -5.75 15.63 14.57
N HIS A 673 -5.42 16.76 13.95
CA HIS A 673 -5.32 16.83 12.49
C HIS A 673 -4.08 16.09 11.97
N GLY A 674 -4.14 15.67 10.71
CA GLY A 674 -3.04 15.03 10.01
C GLY A 674 -2.87 15.63 8.62
N THR A 675 -1.64 15.84 8.19
CA THR A 675 -1.33 16.40 6.87
C THR A 675 -0.26 15.58 6.16
N TYR A 676 -0.36 15.54 4.84
CA TYR A 676 0.66 14.99 3.97
C TYR A 676 0.67 15.76 2.64
N ASP A 677 1.78 16.43 2.36
CA ASP A 677 2.00 17.19 1.14
C ASP A 677 3.40 16.88 0.57
N PRO A 678 3.50 16.03 -0.47
CA PRO A 678 4.76 15.61 -1.05
C PRO A 678 5.57 16.75 -1.70
N GLY A 679 5.00 17.95 -1.82
CA GLY A 679 5.69 19.17 -2.26
C GLY A 679 6.11 20.11 -1.13
N SER A 680 5.84 19.76 0.13
CA SER A 680 6.06 20.59 1.32
C SER A 680 6.92 19.86 2.36
N THR A 681 7.31 20.59 3.41
CA THR A 681 7.97 20.02 4.61
C THR A 681 6.99 19.81 5.76
N LEU A 682 5.69 19.99 5.50
CA LEU A 682 4.62 19.93 6.48
C LEU A 682 3.94 18.56 6.46
N ASP A 683 4.71 17.51 6.71
CA ASP A 683 4.22 16.13 6.79
C ASP A 683 4.15 15.67 8.25
N GLY A 684 2.99 15.15 8.67
CA GLY A 684 2.82 14.56 10.00
C GLY A 684 1.55 14.97 10.75
N LEU A 685 1.59 14.81 12.08
CA LEU A 685 0.48 15.16 12.97
C LEU A 685 0.49 16.65 13.23
N VAL A 686 -0.56 17.37 12.83
CA VAL A 686 -0.61 18.83 12.96
C VAL A 686 -0.79 19.19 14.43
N LEU A 687 0.20 19.89 14.99
CA LEU A 687 0.12 20.40 16.35
C LEU A 687 -0.57 21.77 16.39
N VAL A 688 -1.04 22.17 17.57
CA VAL A 688 -1.83 23.40 17.80
C VAL A 688 -1.03 24.66 17.47
N ASP A 689 0.30 24.60 17.58
CA ASP A 689 1.21 25.69 17.21
C ASP A 689 1.51 25.77 15.69
N GLY A 690 0.81 24.97 14.88
CA GLY A 690 0.93 24.94 13.43
C GLY A 690 2.16 24.17 12.91
N ILE A 691 2.98 23.61 13.78
CA ILE A 691 4.17 22.82 13.42
C ILE A 691 3.77 21.34 13.43
N PRO A 692 3.84 20.60 12.31
CA PRO A 692 3.55 19.18 12.34
C PRO A 692 4.64 18.40 13.08
N LEU A 693 4.24 17.35 13.80
CA LEU A 693 5.17 16.36 14.34
C LEU A 693 5.73 15.53 13.19
N ASP A 694 7.01 15.73 12.91
CA ASP A 694 7.73 15.08 11.81
C ASP A 694 8.15 13.64 12.20
N PRO A 695 8.02 12.64 11.32
CA PRO A 695 8.45 11.27 11.58
C PRO A 695 9.92 11.13 12.06
N GLN A 696 10.84 11.97 11.58
CA GLN A 696 12.24 12.01 12.03
C GLN A 696 12.37 12.45 13.50
N GLN A 697 11.48 13.32 14.00
CA GLN A 697 11.44 13.68 15.41
C GLN A 697 11.00 12.49 16.27
N VAL A 698 10.08 11.67 15.77
CA VAL A 698 9.65 10.41 16.40
C VAL A 698 10.78 9.39 16.43
N ARG A 699 11.54 9.25 15.35
CA ARG A 699 12.69 8.33 15.23
C ARG A 699 13.92 8.74 16.04
N ALA A 700 13.95 9.98 16.55
CA ALA A 700 15.15 10.57 17.14
C ALA A 700 15.72 9.78 18.33
N ARG A 701 14.89 9.02 19.07
CA ARG A 701 15.32 8.24 20.24
C ARG A 701 14.42 7.04 20.51
N PRO A 702 14.93 5.98 21.17
CA PRO A 702 14.06 4.93 21.72
C PRO A 702 13.14 5.47 22.83
N PHE A 703 11.91 5.00 22.87
CA PHE A 703 10.92 5.31 23.90
C PHE A 703 11.19 4.53 25.18
N ALA A 704 10.99 5.19 26.33
CA ALA A 704 11.31 4.61 27.63
C ALA A 704 10.40 3.43 28.02
N ARG A 705 9.11 3.46 27.67
CA ARG A 705 8.08 2.50 28.10
C ARG A 705 7.47 1.65 26.97
N ALA A 706 8.01 1.73 25.76
CA ALA A 706 7.52 0.99 24.59
C ALA A 706 5.98 1.07 24.41
N PRO A 707 5.40 2.27 24.26
CA PRO A 707 3.96 2.48 24.32
C PRO A 707 3.21 1.77 23.19
N PHE A 708 1.95 1.43 23.42
CA PHE A 708 0.97 1.22 22.36
C PHE A 708 0.46 2.57 21.87
N VAL A 709 0.49 2.81 20.56
CA VAL A 709 0.17 4.10 19.96
C VAL A 709 -1.13 4.00 19.15
N PHE A 710 -2.07 4.88 19.42
CA PHE A 710 -3.28 5.02 18.61
C PHE A 710 -3.27 6.40 17.95
N LEU A 711 -3.17 6.43 16.63
CA LEU A 711 -3.19 7.65 15.83
C LEU A 711 -4.61 7.87 15.32
N ASN A 712 -5.44 8.57 16.10
CA ASN A 712 -6.74 9.03 15.66
C ASN A 712 -6.63 10.42 15.02
N ALA A 713 -5.91 10.49 13.91
CA ALA A 713 -5.65 11.74 13.22
C ALA A 713 -5.78 11.55 11.72
N CYS A 714 -6.75 12.22 11.09
CA CYS A 714 -6.94 12.22 9.63
C CYS A 714 -8.09 13.14 9.16
N GLN A 715 -7.88 14.46 9.20
CA GLN A 715 -8.67 15.42 8.43
C GLN A 715 -7.75 16.21 7.51
N VAL A 716 -7.98 16.14 6.20
CA VAL A 716 -7.44 17.13 5.26
C VAL A 716 -8.54 18.13 4.98
N GLY A 717 -8.40 19.34 5.51
CA GLY A 717 -9.22 20.48 5.12
C GLY A 717 -9.08 20.74 3.62
N ASN A 718 -10.20 20.79 2.90
CA ASN A 718 -10.30 21.12 1.47
C ASN A 718 -9.36 20.35 0.52
N GLY A 719 -9.73 19.10 0.22
CA GLY A 719 -9.63 18.51 -1.13
C GLY A 719 -8.22 18.26 -1.70
N ALA A 720 -7.86 16.98 -1.80
CA ALA A 720 -6.94 16.36 -2.77
C ALA A 720 -5.68 15.65 -2.25
N GLN A 721 -5.46 15.51 -0.93
CA GLN A 721 -4.25 14.83 -0.47
C GLN A 721 -4.49 13.36 -0.09
N VAL A 722 -3.63 12.52 -0.66
CA VAL A 722 -3.55 11.07 -0.51
C VAL A 722 -2.56 10.78 0.60
N LEU A 723 -2.96 10.00 1.59
CA LEU A 723 -2.10 9.68 2.73
C LEU A 723 -1.22 8.47 2.38
N GLY A 724 -0.08 8.76 1.75
CA GLY A 724 0.95 7.76 1.44
C GLY A 724 1.94 7.50 2.57
N ASP A 725 1.97 8.32 3.63
CA ASP A 725 3.05 8.32 4.63
C ASP A 725 2.61 8.06 6.08
N TYR A 726 1.36 7.64 6.33
CA TYR A 726 1.02 7.09 7.67
C TYR A 726 1.66 5.74 7.92
N ALA A 727 1.99 5.00 6.86
CA ALA A 727 2.93 3.89 6.95
C ALA A 727 4.28 4.35 7.49
N GLY A 728 4.83 5.47 7.00
CA GLY A 728 6.08 6.05 7.50
C GLY A 728 5.97 6.62 8.93
N MET A 729 4.84 7.23 9.30
CA MET A 729 4.60 7.65 10.69
C MET A 729 4.47 6.46 11.64
N ALA A 730 3.68 5.44 11.29
CA ALA A 730 3.55 4.23 12.08
C ALA A 730 4.89 3.49 12.20
N GLU A 731 5.63 3.35 11.09
CA GLU A 731 7.00 2.82 11.09
C GLU A 731 7.90 3.63 12.01
N SER A 732 7.76 4.96 12.05
CA SER A 732 8.56 5.83 12.92
C SER A 732 8.28 5.60 14.41
N PHE A 733 7.03 5.36 14.81
CA PHE A 733 6.69 4.93 16.17
C PHE A 733 7.22 3.53 16.49
N LEU A 734 7.08 2.57 15.57
CA LEU A 734 7.66 1.23 15.72
C LEU A 734 9.19 1.30 15.86
N TYR A 735 9.83 2.14 15.06
CA TYR A 735 11.27 2.42 15.13
C TYR A 735 11.65 3.07 16.47
N GLY A 736 10.81 3.95 17.01
CA GLY A 736 10.95 4.47 18.37
C GLY A 736 10.81 3.40 19.46
N GLY A 737 10.21 2.25 19.14
CA GLY A 737 10.04 1.11 20.05
C GLY A 737 8.62 0.93 20.56
N ALA A 738 7.61 1.47 19.87
CA ALA A 738 6.21 1.23 20.19
C ALA A 738 5.88 -0.28 20.18
N SER A 739 5.03 -0.73 21.11
CA SER A 739 4.56 -2.12 21.20
C SER A 739 3.51 -2.46 20.14
N GLY A 740 2.83 -1.45 19.63
CA GLY A 740 1.91 -1.55 18.50
C GLY A 740 1.43 -0.16 18.09
N VAL A 741 0.95 -0.02 16.85
CA VAL A 741 0.43 1.24 16.29
C VAL A 741 -0.88 0.98 15.55
N VAL A 742 -1.92 1.75 15.83
CA VAL A 742 -3.14 1.82 15.02
C VAL A 742 -3.16 3.16 14.31
N ALA A 743 -3.34 3.16 12.98
CA ALA A 743 -3.32 4.39 12.19
C ALA A 743 -4.24 4.28 10.96
N PRO A 744 -4.96 5.36 10.58
CA PRO A 744 -5.77 5.41 9.37
C PRO A 744 -4.92 5.62 8.12
N LEU A 745 -5.32 5.00 7.01
CA LEU A 745 -4.72 5.12 5.67
C LEU A 745 -5.20 6.33 4.87
N TRP A 746 -6.35 6.91 5.22
CA TRP A 746 -6.93 8.08 4.55
C TRP A 746 -7.76 8.90 5.53
N SER A 747 -8.31 10.04 5.05
CA SER A 747 -9.15 10.91 5.87
C SER A 747 -10.38 10.18 6.43
N ILE A 748 -10.63 10.33 7.72
CA ILE A 748 -11.72 9.67 8.45
C ILE A 748 -12.75 10.68 8.94
N ASN A 749 -13.96 10.18 9.21
CA ASN A 749 -15.03 10.98 9.80
C ASN A 749 -14.82 11.13 11.31
N ASP A 750 -14.64 12.37 11.78
CA ASP A 750 -14.32 12.73 13.18
C ASP A 750 -15.26 12.05 14.20
N ALA A 751 -16.58 12.17 14.01
CA ALA A 751 -17.57 11.61 14.92
C ALA A 751 -17.58 10.06 14.96
N LEU A 752 -17.28 9.41 13.84
CA LEU A 752 -17.18 7.94 13.79
C LEU A 752 -15.84 7.43 14.30
N ALA A 753 -14.78 8.20 14.09
CA ALA A 753 -13.45 7.92 14.61
C ALA A 753 -13.45 7.97 16.13
N HIS A 754 -14.04 9.00 16.74
CA HIS A 754 -14.29 9.09 18.18
C HIS A 754 -15.00 7.86 18.74
N LYS A 755 -16.13 7.47 18.13
CA LYS A 755 -16.89 6.30 18.56
C LYS A 755 -16.10 5.00 18.42
N LEU A 756 -15.26 4.89 17.39
CA LEU A 756 -14.39 3.74 17.18
C LEU A 756 -13.32 3.68 18.25
N ALA A 757 -12.65 4.79 18.57
CA ALA A 757 -11.61 4.84 19.59
C ALA A 757 -12.13 4.49 20.99
N VAL A 758 -13.31 5.00 21.37
CA VAL A 758 -13.94 4.66 22.66
C VAL A 758 -14.20 3.15 22.75
N ARG A 759 -14.90 2.57 21.76
CA ARG A 759 -15.15 1.11 21.71
C ARG A 759 -13.85 0.32 21.64
N PHE A 760 -12.84 0.85 20.95
CA PHE A 760 -11.56 0.19 20.82
C PHE A 760 -10.94 -0.05 22.20
N TYR A 761 -10.84 0.99 23.04
CA TYR A 761 -10.27 0.83 24.37
C TYR A 761 -11.19 0.06 25.32
N GLU A 762 -12.51 0.20 25.19
CA GLU A 762 -13.47 -0.60 25.98
C GLU A 762 -13.24 -2.11 25.77
N GLU A 763 -13.15 -2.56 24.52
CA GLU A 763 -12.93 -3.98 24.21
C GLU A 763 -11.48 -4.41 24.46
N ALA A 764 -10.48 -3.59 24.08
CA ALA A 764 -9.07 -3.94 24.23
C ALA A 764 -8.67 -4.07 25.71
N PHE A 765 -9.11 -3.16 26.58
CA PHE A 765 -8.85 -3.27 28.02
C PHE A 765 -9.73 -4.31 28.73
N ALA A 766 -10.79 -4.80 28.08
CA ALA A 766 -11.53 -5.98 28.52
C ALA A 766 -10.85 -7.32 28.15
N GLY A 767 -9.69 -7.28 27.49
CA GLY A 767 -8.87 -8.44 27.18
C GLY A 767 -8.97 -8.94 25.74
N GLU A 768 -9.66 -8.23 24.85
CA GLU A 768 -9.61 -8.52 23.41
C GLU A 768 -8.32 -7.97 22.78
N SER A 769 -7.86 -8.59 21.69
CA SER A 769 -6.71 -8.04 20.97
C SER A 769 -7.10 -6.84 20.11
N PRO A 770 -6.20 -5.85 19.94
CA PRO A 770 -6.42 -4.75 18.99
C PRO A 770 -6.82 -5.22 17.58
N ALA A 771 -6.25 -6.33 17.10
CA ALA A 771 -6.58 -6.92 15.81
C ALA A 771 -8.03 -7.41 15.73
N GLU A 772 -8.52 -8.10 16.76
CA GLU A 772 -9.89 -8.61 16.84
C GLU A 772 -10.91 -7.47 16.91
N VAL A 773 -10.63 -6.46 17.72
CA VAL A 773 -11.48 -5.27 17.87
C VAL A 773 -11.63 -4.55 16.53
N LEU A 774 -10.53 -4.32 15.82
CA LEU A 774 -10.58 -3.70 14.49
C LEU A 774 -11.28 -4.60 13.47
N ARG A 775 -11.11 -5.93 13.53
CA ARG A 775 -11.88 -6.85 12.67
C ARG A 775 -13.38 -6.65 12.87
N ARG A 776 -13.85 -6.59 14.12
CA ARG A 776 -15.27 -6.37 14.43
C ARG A 776 -15.78 -5.01 13.95
N GLU A 777 -14.99 -3.96 14.09
CA GLU A 777 -15.35 -2.63 13.57
C GLU A 777 -15.46 -2.65 12.03
N ARG A 778 -14.50 -3.26 11.33
CA ARG A 778 -14.55 -3.43 9.86
C ARG A 778 -15.72 -4.32 9.43
N ALA A 779 -16.03 -5.36 10.21
CA ALA A 779 -17.14 -6.26 9.98
C ALA A 779 -18.52 -5.60 10.13
N ARG A 780 -18.62 -4.34 10.57
CA ARG A 780 -19.86 -3.54 10.59
C ARG A 780 -20.04 -2.68 9.34
N PHE A 781 -19.03 -2.56 8.49
CA PHE A 781 -19.15 -1.84 7.21
C PHE A 781 -20.09 -2.60 6.28
N ARG A 782 -21.06 -1.90 5.68
CA ARG A 782 -22.11 -2.49 4.83
C ARG A 782 -22.20 -1.70 3.54
N ASP A 783 -22.63 -2.39 2.49
CA ASP A 783 -23.07 -1.72 1.27
C ASP A 783 -24.30 -0.86 1.60
N ASN A 784 -24.18 0.45 1.38
CA ASN A 784 -25.24 1.41 1.57
C ASN A 784 -25.37 2.27 0.31
N PRO A 785 -26.48 2.14 -0.45
CA PRO A 785 -26.70 2.91 -1.67
C PRO A 785 -26.70 4.43 -1.47
N ALA A 786 -27.04 4.92 -0.26
CA ALA A 786 -27.00 6.34 0.07
C ALA A 786 -25.56 6.85 0.34
N GLY A 787 -24.58 5.96 0.35
CA GLY A 787 -23.24 6.21 0.87
C GLY A 787 -23.09 5.73 2.31
N GLY A 788 -21.86 5.37 2.66
CA GLY A 788 -21.47 4.96 4.00
C GLY A 788 -20.11 5.54 4.34
N SER A 789 -19.76 5.57 5.62
CA SER A 789 -18.41 5.94 6.03
C SER A 789 -17.50 4.72 5.95
N ALA A 790 -16.35 4.85 5.30
CA ALA A 790 -15.30 3.84 5.26
C ALA A 790 -14.29 4.03 6.40
N THR A 791 -14.60 4.86 7.40
CA THR A 791 -13.71 5.16 8.54
C THR A 791 -13.20 3.91 9.24
N ALA A 792 -14.06 2.91 9.49
CA ALA A 792 -13.61 1.66 10.10
C ALA A 792 -12.63 0.86 9.22
N ILE A 793 -12.80 0.92 7.90
CA ILE A 793 -11.94 0.24 6.92
C ILE A 793 -10.58 0.94 6.80
N ALA A 794 -10.51 2.24 7.07
CA ALA A 794 -9.28 3.03 6.93
C ALA A 794 -8.17 2.62 7.89
N TYR A 795 -8.49 2.10 9.07
CA TYR A 795 -7.51 1.78 10.10
C TYR A 795 -6.69 0.55 9.76
N VAL A 796 -5.39 0.65 9.96
CA VAL A 796 -4.37 -0.41 9.86
C VAL A 796 -3.75 -0.61 11.23
N TYR A 797 -3.45 -1.87 11.57
CA TYR A 797 -2.86 -2.22 12.86
C TYR A 797 -1.49 -2.89 12.71
N TYR A 798 -0.47 -2.16 13.15
CA TYR A 798 0.90 -2.64 13.28
C TYR A 798 1.13 -3.22 14.68
N GLY A 799 1.13 -4.54 14.80
CA GLY A 799 1.37 -5.26 16.03
C GLY A 799 1.08 -6.74 15.86
N HIS A 800 1.41 -7.53 16.87
CA HIS A 800 1.07 -8.95 16.88
C HIS A 800 -0.47 -9.12 16.94
N PRO A 801 -1.09 -10.03 16.17
CA PRO A 801 -2.55 -10.21 16.20
C PRO A 801 -3.08 -10.70 17.55
N HIS A 802 -2.24 -11.36 18.36
CA HIS A 802 -2.60 -11.79 19.71
C HIS A 802 -2.24 -10.76 20.81
N LEU A 803 -1.67 -9.59 20.48
CA LEU A 803 -1.32 -8.57 21.49
C LEU A 803 -2.49 -8.31 22.44
N ARG A 804 -2.26 -8.43 23.75
CA ARG A 804 -3.24 -8.06 24.79
C ARG A 804 -2.80 -6.84 25.56
N LEU A 805 -3.72 -5.88 25.73
CA LEU A 805 -3.54 -4.69 26.57
C LEU A 805 -4.19 -4.97 27.92
N THR A 806 -3.38 -5.24 28.93
CA THR A 806 -3.87 -5.58 30.28
C THR A 806 -3.72 -4.38 31.21
N ARG A 807 -4.80 -3.95 31.85
CA ARG A 807 -4.75 -2.91 32.90
C ARG A 807 -4.81 -3.58 34.27
N GLU A 808 -3.95 -3.13 35.17
CA GLU A 808 -3.96 -3.53 36.59
C GLU A 808 -4.77 -2.56 37.45
#